data_AF-A0A8K1CV39-F1
#
_entry.id   AF-A0A8K1CV39-F1
#
_cell.length_a   1.000
_cell.length_b   1.000
_cell.length_c   1.000
_cell.angle_alpha   90.00
_cell.angle_beta   90.00
_cell.angle_gamma   90.00
#
_symmetry.space_group_name_H-M   'P 1'
#
loop_
_entity.id
_entity.type
_entity.pdbx_description
1 polymer ?
#
loop_
_entity_poly.entity_id
_entity_poly.type
_entity_poly.pdbx_seq_one_letter_code
_entity_poly.pdbx_strand_id
1 'polypeptide(L)'
;MEELSFFNEREAECFEREDTLSQTDLEKLNVAEDMPEMERAEHLLKNGLEKQKLSVLSTLSKILASNNSKANLSLLLDCIKHIWQKCEAETSANSILPLEILKALAALTCATVEGKVLSNPAVSLHEEYSQQLEICQEEKKSAIFLLTEEQVAKQLVPLVLDFIGDTHQKDYAEIASLAVIACLHRLAGSVKKTQIIRVAMEKGDVSQPPGSRLICCMVLGAVTALSLLSPQDIEGLYFQKMMAMCQDTDAEVRKCMCIQLDALARAVGEVKACEELLPELLELLQDEEEQVKQAAFLTLLSLLDFFPQSERIKRIIPQLQSIVETLPDYLLPLLAEQYGSMVNKLAELNSLGNDTAPSFFQGYSKLSTREDAELRQLCAYNFPAIVKAFGNNFISMLMDDILVKLSSDCVEKVRQHIAAGLHEVALLLGPQRGIRYLKSVLVTLLKDESCIVHGTILSRMPALMSSAFAIINDEDQKGVILDAMLRSMVLYHSVLPASRNREQLVFVETLQQFPLWCSSDQIYEMVMPILFDLIEDGARPVQSLAIQTLVKCIRRNENSSHRFSLLSKLRGEYGHARSFWRRLLYLDACVYALDINSRQYCRLNFIDIAIELLEDAVPNVRLKAITLLPHWKIILTALSDDKMLDRIRIFLEECSVDSDRDVADAISEARQAIENNELSHHRRPQEEAEDKRRVSEEENLGLVSDHEDSSADSKWSSMLEYTLVVGKDGQVVRRARVKSLDLMNRLPGRPQGKDMSRGTGMGNSGLGGSSVGSGGLGSGVNSGMSSLAMAAKIDPSKSKLAPKTPTKPSSSAGTTLPNCGTSRPLNPSAMATKMPPTIKVMGSTGKLNTSGSKSAMGSSRSTAALSKESSTMTKIPIIRPSAPAKRESSPSTATKPSGSPSTALLSSSGPSTMMSGNPGPPAGSGLATAAMKNKLGSIESSGPSSSAPTAMRPRTMAPSSASKR
;
A
#
# COMPACT_ATOMS: atom_id res chain seq x y z
N MET A 1 -22.57 -35.41 -10.38
CA MET A 1 -22.68 -35.83 -8.96
C MET A 1 -21.89 -37.11 -8.84
N GLU A 2 -20.56 -37.00 -8.99
CA GLU A 2 -19.55 -38.08 -8.99
C GLU A 2 -18.21 -37.40 -9.36
N GLU A 3 -17.66 -36.59 -8.46
CA GLU A 3 -16.30 -35.98 -8.57
C GLU A 3 -15.93 -35.19 -7.29
N LEU A 4 -16.19 -35.77 -6.11
CA LEU A 4 -15.98 -35.11 -4.81
C LEU A 4 -15.28 -36.00 -3.77
N SER A 5 -14.68 -37.12 -4.20
CA SER A 5 -14.00 -38.10 -3.33
C SER A 5 -12.47 -37.96 -3.27
N PHE A 6 -11.85 -37.08 -4.06
CA PHE A 6 -10.40 -37.09 -4.29
C PHE A 6 -9.56 -36.20 -3.34
N PHE A 7 -10.09 -35.81 -2.17
CA PHE A 7 -9.40 -34.92 -1.23
C PHE A 7 -9.15 -35.46 0.18
N ASN A 8 -9.57 -36.69 0.50
CA ASN A 8 -9.40 -37.27 1.85
C ASN A 8 -8.26 -38.30 1.97
N GLU A 9 -7.57 -38.69 0.89
CA GLU A 9 -6.57 -39.77 0.95
C GLU A 9 -5.14 -39.30 1.33
N ARG A 10 -4.85 -37.99 1.28
CA ARG A 10 -3.52 -37.45 1.64
C ARG A 10 -3.31 -37.12 3.12
N GLU A 11 -4.35 -37.17 3.95
CA GLU A 11 -4.19 -37.15 5.42
C GLU A 11 -4.05 -38.57 6.01
N ALA A 12 -4.32 -39.61 5.22
CA ALA A 12 -4.20 -41.01 5.65
C ALA A 12 -2.77 -41.57 5.57
N GLU A 13 -1.96 -41.14 4.57
CA GLU A 13 -0.59 -41.66 4.34
C GLU A 13 0.44 -41.28 5.43
N CYS A 14 0.06 -40.48 6.44
CA CYS A 14 0.92 -40.16 7.59
C CYS A 14 0.79 -41.16 8.77
N PHE A 15 -0.12 -42.14 8.70
CA PHE A 15 -0.35 -43.12 9.76
C PHE A 15 0.22 -44.52 9.49
N GLU A 16 0.84 -44.76 8.32
CA GLU A 16 1.56 -46.01 8.03
C GLU A 16 3.03 -45.93 8.43
N ARG A 17 3.30 -45.80 9.74
CA ARG A 17 4.54 -46.28 10.36
C ARG A 17 4.24 -47.01 11.66
N GLU A 18 4.96 -48.10 11.85
CA GLU A 18 4.81 -49.07 12.93
C GLU A 18 5.06 -48.42 14.29
N ASP A 19 4.00 -48.15 15.05
CA ASP A 19 4.03 -48.01 16.50
C ASP A 19 2.63 -48.32 17.07
N THR A 20 2.39 -49.59 17.39
CA THR A 20 1.23 -49.96 18.21
C THR A 20 1.46 -49.42 19.61
N LEU A 21 0.81 -48.29 19.94
CA LEU A 21 0.82 -47.69 21.29
C LEU A 21 0.67 -48.77 22.35
N SER A 22 1.62 -48.83 23.29
CA SER A 22 1.55 -49.83 24.36
C SER A 22 0.30 -49.59 25.22
N GLN A 23 -0.18 -50.63 25.92
CA GLN A 23 -1.32 -50.45 26.82
C GLN A 23 -1.03 -49.41 27.91
N THR A 24 0.23 -49.30 28.34
CA THR A 24 0.75 -48.23 29.21
C THR A 24 0.77 -46.84 28.57
N ASP A 25 0.79 -46.69 27.23
CA ASP A 25 0.69 -45.39 26.56
C ASP A 25 -0.77 -44.99 26.31
N LEU A 26 -1.65 -45.98 26.07
CA LEU A 26 -3.10 -45.79 26.09
C LEU A 26 -3.59 -45.32 27.47
N GLU A 27 -3.01 -45.83 28.55
CA GLU A 27 -3.28 -45.33 29.91
C GLU A 27 -2.82 -43.88 30.13
N LYS A 28 -1.64 -43.48 29.61
CA LYS A 28 -1.14 -42.08 29.67
C LYS A 28 -1.95 -41.09 28.82
N LEU A 29 -2.65 -41.59 27.80
CA LEU A 29 -3.55 -40.79 26.96
C LEU A 29 -4.88 -40.48 27.65
N ASN A 30 -5.26 -41.24 28.68
CA ASN A 30 -6.58 -41.16 29.29
C ASN A 30 -6.63 -40.08 30.39
N VAL A 31 -7.15 -38.89 30.04
CA VAL A 31 -7.28 -37.74 30.94
C VAL A 31 -8.74 -37.38 31.10
N ALA A 32 -9.20 -37.21 32.35
CA ALA A 32 -10.59 -36.88 32.63
C ALA A 32 -10.99 -35.48 32.09
N GLU A 33 -12.12 -35.40 31.40
CA GLU A 33 -12.61 -34.18 30.74
C GLU A 33 -12.97 -33.07 31.76
N ASP A 34 -13.40 -33.46 32.96
CA ASP A 34 -13.78 -32.59 34.07
C ASP A 34 -12.61 -32.18 34.99
N MET A 35 -11.40 -32.70 34.75
CA MET A 35 -10.21 -32.39 35.54
C MET A 35 -9.88 -30.88 35.53
N PRO A 36 -9.64 -30.23 36.69
CA PRO A 36 -9.23 -28.83 36.77
C PRO A 36 -7.97 -28.55 35.94
N GLU A 37 -7.90 -27.37 35.31
CA GLU A 37 -6.82 -27.02 34.37
C GLU A 37 -5.42 -27.16 34.97
N MET A 38 -5.26 -26.76 36.24
CA MET A 38 -3.98 -26.84 36.98
C MET A 38 -3.58 -28.30 37.31
N GLU A 39 -4.53 -29.13 37.74
CA GLU A 39 -4.31 -30.56 38.01
C GLU A 39 -4.01 -31.33 36.72
N ARG A 40 -4.70 -30.97 35.63
CA ARG A 40 -4.44 -31.49 34.28
C ARG A 40 -3.04 -31.15 33.81
N ALA A 41 -2.60 -29.92 34.00
CA ALA A 41 -1.24 -29.49 33.65
C ALA A 41 -0.18 -30.28 34.44
N GLU A 42 -0.37 -30.45 35.76
CA GLU A 42 0.52 -31.28 36.59
C GLU A 42 0.56 -32.75 36.11
N HIS A 43 -0.61 -33.36 35.91
CA HIS A 43 -0.71 -34.75 35.47
C HIS A 43 -0.04 -34.99 34.12
N LEU A 44 -0.28 -34.13 33.14
CA LEU A 44 0.33 -34.23 31.81
C LEU A 44 1.85 -34.00 31.84
N LEU A 45 2.34 -33.04 32.63
CA LEU A 45 3.78 -32.81 32.79
C LEU A 45 4.50 -34.00 33.45
N LYS A 46 3.88 -34.64 34.45
CA LYS A 46 4.45 -35.82 35.11
C LYS A 46 4.34 -37.07 34.23
N ASN A 47 3.12 -37.46 33.86
CA ASN A 47 2.80 -38.79 33.33
C ASN A 47 2.54 -38.83 31.82
N GLY A 48 2.19 -37.70 31.20
CA GLY A 48 1.77 -37.65 29.79
C GLY A 48 2.88 -37.98 28.79
N LEU A 49 2.48 -38.19 27.53
CA LEU A 49 3.37 -38.35 26.39
C LEU A 49 4.05 -37.02 26.01
N GLU A 50 5.18 -37.09 25.28
CA GLU A 50 5.97 -35.91 24.89
C GLU A 50 5.11 -34.81 24.23
N LYS A 51 4.23 -35.17 23.28
CA LYS A 51 3.31 -34.22 22.62
C LYS A 51 2.38 -33.49 23.61
N GLN A 52 1.91 -34.17 24.65
CA GLN A 52 1.07 -33.56 25.69
C GLN A 52 1.90 -32.60 26.57
N LYS A 53 3.13 -32.99 26.92
CA LYS A 53 4.06 -32.13 27.68
C LYS A 53 4.40 -30.85 26.91
N LEU A 54 4.72 -30.95 25.62
CA LEU A 54 4.94 -29.81 24.73
C LEU A 54 3.72 -28.89 24.64
N SER A 55 2.50 -29.45 24.61
CA SER A 55 1.26 -28.67 24.61
C SER A 55 1.05 -27.88 25.92
N VAL A 56 1.43 -28.44 27.09
CA VAL A 56 1.37 -27.72 28.37
C VAL A 56 2.48 -26.66 28.46
N LEU A 57 3.72 -26.98 28.05
CA LEU A 57 4.85 -26.04 28.09
C LEU A 57 4.59 -24.79 27.22
N SER A 58 4.10 -24.98 26.00
CA SER A 58 3.78 -23.87 25.07
C SER A 58 2.59 -23.00 25.52
N THR A 59 1.78 -23.46 26.48
CA THR A 59 0.63 -22.72 27.04
C THR A 59 0.81 -22.33 28.53
N LEU A 60 1.96 -22.64 29.12
CA LEU A 60 2.26 -22.51 30.55
C LEU A 60 1.95 -21.14 31.14
N SER A 61 2.26 -20.06 30.42
CA SER A 61 2.02 -18.69 30.84
C SER A 61 0.53 -18.35 30.96
N LYS A 62 -0.33 -18.95 30.13
CA LYS A 62 -1.80 -18.77 30.18
C LYS A 62 -2.41 -19.59 31.31
N ILE A 63 -1.98 -20.85 31.45
CA ILE A 63 -2.42 -21.75 32.52
C ILE A 63 -2.12 -21.13 33.89
N LEU A 64 -0.91 -20.60 34.09
CA LEU A 64 -0.57 -19.92 35.34
C LEU A 64 -1.27 -18.57 35.49
N ALA A 65 -1.53 -17.81 34.40
CA ALA A 65 -2.30 -16.56 34.50
C ALA A 65 -3.72 -16.78 35.05
N SER A 66 -4.44 -17.79 34.57
CA SER A 66 -5.75 -18.19 35.08
C SER A 66 -5.72 -18.72 36.52
N ASN A 67 -4.58 -19.25 36.98
CA ASN A 67 -4.45 -20.01 38.23
C ASN A 67 -3.31 -19.48 39.12
N ASN A 68 -3.03 -18.18 39.12
CA ASN A 68 -1.81 -17.62 39.71
C ASN A 68 -1.79 -17.76 41.25
N SER A 69 -0.93 -18.65 41.75
CA SER A 69 -0.62 -18.75 43.18
C SER A 69 0.84 -19.15 43.39
N LYS A 70 1.39 -18.85 44.57
CA LYS A 70 2.76 -19.25 44.92
C LYS A 70 2.93 -20.78 44.87
N ALA A 71 1.91 -21.54 45.31
CA ALA A 71 1.93 -23.00 45.30
C ALA A 71 1.93 -23.55 43.86
N ASN A 72 1.07 -23.01 42.98
CA ASN A 72 0.96 -23.46 41.59
C ASN A 72 2.23 -23.15 40.79
N LEU A 73 2.86 -21.98 41.02
CA LEU A 73 4.15 -21.66 40.42
C LEU A 73 5.22 -22.69 40.84
N SER A 74 5.41 -22.93 42.15
CA SER A 74 6.42 -23.88 42.62
C SER A 74 6.16 -25.29 42.09
N LEU A 75 4.89 -25.74 42.09
CA LEU A 75 4.48 -27.04 41.55
C LEU A 75 4.84 -27.20 40.06
N LEU A 76 4.58 -26.19 39.22
CA LEU A 76 4.94 -26.23 37.80
C LEU A 76 6.45 -26.25 37.60
N LEU A 77 7.21 -25.45 38.37
CA LEU A 77 8.67 -25.42 38.28
C LEU A 77 9.31 -26.73 38.73
N ASP A 78 8.77 -27.38 39.77
CA ASP A 78 9.21 -28.72 40.21
C ASP A 78 8.92 -29.79 39.14
N CYS A 79 7.75 -29.72 38.49
CA CYS A 79 7.43 -30.61 37.35
C CYS A 79 8.39 -30.40 36.18
N ILE A 80 8.70 -29.15 35.84
CA ILE A 80 9.65 -28.79 34.78
C ILE A 80 11.06 -29.31 35.12
N LYS A 81 11.52 -29.14 36.37
CA LYS A 81 12.81 -29.68 36.84
C LYS A 81 12.89 -31.20 36.73
N HIS A 82 11.82 -31.90 37.08
CA HIS A 82 11.75 -33.36 36.91
C HIS A 82 11.77 -33.79 35.43
N ILE A 83 11.11 -33.05 34.53
CA ILE A 83 11.20 -33.34 33.07
C ILE A 83 12.62 -33.11 32.56
N TRP A 84 13.27 -32.00 32.96
CA TRP A 84 14.64 -31.67 32.55
C TRP A 84 15.63 -32.78 32.95
N GLN A 85 15.66 -33.15 34.24
CA GLN A 85 16.51 -34.23 34.75
C GLN A 85 16.25 -35.57 34.08
N LYS A 86 14.99 -35.85 33.71
CA LYS A 86 14.65 -37.04 32.94
C LYS A 86 15.22 -36.99 31.52
N CYS A 87 15.14 -35.85 30.84
CA CYS A 87 15.70 -35.66 29.49
C CYS A 87 17.24 -35.68 29.47
N GLU A 88 17.89 -35.31 30.57
CA GLU A 88 19.35 -35.45 30.73
C GLU A 88 19.76 -36.92 30.89
N ALA A 89 19.03 -37.69 31.72
CA ALA A 89 19.31 -39.10 31.97
C ALA A 89 18.97 -40.02 30.79
N GLU A 90 17.90 -39.71 30.05
CA GLU A 90 17.51 -40.43 28.84
C GLU A 90 18.22 -39.82 27.62
N THR A 91 19.34 -40.42 27.20
CA THR A 91 20.21 -39.98 26.08
C THR A 91 19.57 -40.07 24.67
N SER A 92 18.29 -39.73 24.58
CA SER A 92 17.53 -39.58 23.34
C SER A 92 17.93 -38.29 22.64
N ALA A 93 18.79 -38.40 21.62
CA ALA A 93 19.40 -37.26 20.92
C ALA A 93 18.41 -36.30 20.20
N ASN A 94 17.11 -36.61 20.21
CA ASN A 94 16.08 -35.92 19.42
C ASN A 94 14.90 -35.35 20.25
N SER A 95 14.94 -35.38 21.59
CA SER A 95 13.86 -34.82 22.42
C SER A 95 13.77 -33.29 22.26
N ILE A 96 12.57 -32.77 21.99
CA ILE A 96 12.33 -31.33 21.81
C ILE A 96 12.01 -30.67 23.17
N LEU A 97 11.77 -31.46 24.21
CA LEU A 97 11.38 -30.99 25.54
C LEU A 97 12.35 -29.97 26.18
N PRO A 98 13.69 -30.16 26.16
CA PRO A 98 14.61 -29.17 26.75
C PRO A 98 14.47 -27.78 26.10
N LEU A 99 14.31 -27.76 24.78
CA LEU A 99 14.12 -26.53 24.00
C LEU A 99 12.82 -25.82 24.38
N GLU A 100 11.72 -26.56 24.49
CA GLU A 100 10.41 -26.01 24.83
C GLU A 100 10.32 -25.59 26.30
N ILE A 101 11.04 -26.27 27.21
CA ILE A 101 11.22 -25.85 28.61
C ILE A 101 11.89 -24.47 28.68
N LEU A 102 13.00 -24.27 27.96
CA LEU A 102 13.72 -22.99 27.95
C LEU A 102 12.85 -21.86 27.37
N LYS A 103 12.12 -22.11 26.27
CA LYS A 103 11.12 -21.16 25.75
C LYS A 103 10.02 -20.86 26.77
N ALA A 104 9.48 -21.87 27.44
CA ALA A 104 8.42 -21.70 28.44
C ALA A 104 8.89 -20.85 29.63
N LEU A 105 10.13 -21.04 30.10
CA LEU A 105 10.72 -20.21 31.17
C LEU A 105 10.99 -18.77 30.72
N ALA A 106 11.48 -18.57 29.49
CA ALA A 106 11.64 -17.23 28.90
C ALA A 106 10.28 -16.51 28.79
N ALA A 107 9.27 -17.21 28.27
CA ALA A 107 7.91 -16.71 28.11
C ALA A 107 7.24 -16.39 29.46
N LEU A 108 7.41 -17.24 30.46
CA LEU A 108 6.89 -17.07 31.82
C LEU A 108 7.49 -15.83 32.51
N THR A 109 8.75 -15.52 32.24
CA THR A 109 9.44 -14.31 32.74
C THR A 109 8.86 -13.01 32.17
N CYS A 110 8.26 -13.07 30.98
CA CYS A 110 7.67 -11.95 30.24
C CYS A 110 6.14 -12.03 30.07
N ALA A 111 5.48 -12.93 30.80
CA ALA A 111 4.03 -13.04 30.81
C ALA A 111 3.39 -11.87 31.57
N THR A 112 2.29 -11.34 31.03
CA THR A 112 1.36 -10.43 31.73
C THR A 112 0.31 -11.22 32.51
N VAL A 113 -0.40 -10.54 33.41
CA VAL A 113 -1.57 -11.11 34.11
C VAL A 113 -2.71 -11.57 33.19
N GLU A 114 -2.72 -11.13 31.92
CA GLU A 114 -3.66 -11.57 30.89
C GLU A 114 -3.18 -12.80 30.11
N GLY A 115 -2.01 -13.35 30.44
CA GLY A 115 -1.38 -14.44 29.69
C GLY A 115 -0.78 -14.03 28.33
N LYS A 116 -0.69 -12.73 28.01
CA LYS A 116 0.12 -12.23 26.88
C LYS A 116 1.60 -12.36 27.25
N VAL A 117 2.40 -12.96 26.37
CA VAL A 117 3.86 -12.96 26.50
C VAL A 117 4.40 -11.76 25.72
N LEU A 118 5.21 -10.93 26.36
CA LEU A 118 5.95 -9.85 25.70
C LEU A 118 7.25 -10.39 25.10
N SER A 119 7.61 -9.93 23.90
CA SER A 119 8.86 -10.32 23.24
C SER A 119 10.07 -9.62 23.87
N ASN A 120 11.19 -10.34 24.00
CA ASN A 120 12.52 -9.73 24.17
C ASN A 120 13.31 -9.94 22.87
N PRO A 121 14.05 -8.93 22.38
CA PRO A 121 14.97 -9.12 21.28
C PRO A 121 16.17 -9.97 21.69
N ALA A 122 16.68 -10.78 20.74
CA ALA A 122 18.04 -11.30 20.79
C ALA A 122 19.03 -10.16 20.47
N VAL A 123 20.28 -10.26 20.93
CA VAL A 123 21.27 -9.21 20.69
C VAL A 123 21.81 -9.30 19.27
N SER A 124 21.47 -8.31 18.45
CA SER A 124 22.04 -8.07 17.13
C SER A 124 22.87 -6.78 17.12
N LEU A 125 23.10 -6.20 15.95
CA LEU A 125 23.85 -4.95 15.78
C LEU A 125 23.07 -3.76 16.36
N HIS A 126 23.79 -2.75 16.87
CA HIS A 126 23.27 -1.70 17.73
C HIS A 126 22.05 -0.96 17.18
N GLU A 127 22.01 -0.60 15.89
CA GLU A 127 20.86 0.14 15.33
C GLU A 127 19.57 -0.69 15.41
N GLU A 128 19.60 -1.94 14.95
CA GLU A 128 18.47 -2.86 14.99
C GLU A 128 18.10 -3.22 16.44
N TYR A 129 19.07 -3.64 17.25
CA TYR A 129 18.83 -4.05 18.62
C TYR A 129 18.27 -2.90 19.47
N SER A 130 18.76 -1.67 19.30
CA SER A 130 18.25 -0.51 20.04
C SER A 130 16.79 -0.22 19.67
N GLN A 131 16.44 -0.26 18.39
CA GLN A 131 15.05 -0.08 17.95
C GLN A 131 14.12 -1.16 18.51
N GLN A 132 14.53 -2.43 18.45
CA GLN A 132 13.74 -3.53 19.02
C GLN A 132 13.63 -3.42 20.56
N LEU A 133 14.69 -2.96 21.23
CA LEU A 133 14.71 -2.75 22.67
C LEU A 133 13.83 -1.57 23.10
N GLU A 134 13.79 -0.46 22.35
CA GLU A 134 12.87 0.65 22.62
C GLU A 134 11.41 0.21 22.56
N ILE A 135 11.00 -0.46 21.48
CA ILE A 135 9.65 -1.03 21.33
C ILE A 135 9.32 -1.97 22.51
N CYS A 136 10.26 -2.85 22.85
CA CYS A 136 10.15 -3.77 23.98
C CYS A 136 9.99 -3.03 25.32
N GLN A 137 10.74 -1.95 25.56
CA GLN A 137 10.62 -1.13 26.76
C GLN A 137 9.28 -0.38 26.82
N GLU A 138 8.76 0.12 25.71
CA GLU A 138 7.45 0.78 25.65
C GLU A 138 6.30 -0.18 25.97
N GLU A 139 6.28 -1.38 25.36
CA GLU A 139 5.30 -2.41 25.73
C GLU A 139 5.36 -2.72 27.24
N LYS A 140 6.57 -2.92 27.77
CA LYS A 140 6.79 -3.26 29.19
C LYS A 140 6.34 -2.17 30.17
N LYS A 141 6.47 -0.87 29.84
CA LYS A 141 6.00 0.24 30.69
C LYS A 141 4.48 0.20 30.94
N SER A 142 3.72 -0.33 29.98
CA SER A 142 2.26 -0.43 30.06
C SER A 142 1.76 -1.73 30.72
N ALA A 143 2.64 -2.71 30.92
CA ALA A 143 2.25 -4.07 31.23
C ALA A 143 2.31 -4.42 32.73
N ILE A 144 1.28 -5.10 33.22
CA ILE A 144 1.28 -5.72 34.55
C ILE A 144 1.76 -7.17 34.39
N PHE A 145 2.98 -7.44 34.86
CA PHE A 145 3.60 -8.77 34.79
C PHE A 145 2.91 -9.78 35.72
N LEU A 146 2.82 -11.03 35.25
CA LEU A 146 2.27 -12.17 36.00
C LEU A 146 3.09 -12.51 37.26
N LEU A 147 4.42 -12.44 37.13
CA LEU A 147 5.39 -12.73 38.19
C LEU A 147 6.07 -11.46 38.68
N THR A 148 6.23 -11.35 39.99
CA THR A 148 7.01 -10.28 40.62
C THR A 148 8.50 -10.45 40.36
N GLU A 149 9.27 -9.35 40.42
CA GLU A 149 10.74 -9.40 40.29
C GLU A 149 11.39 -10.29 41.35
N GLU A 150 10.78 -10.41 42.54
CA GLU A 150 11.24 -11.31 43.58
C GLU A 150 11.01 -12.79 43.20
N GLN A 151 9.87 -13.13 42.61
CA GLN A 151 9.59 -14.49 42.12
C GLN A 151 10.55 -14.86 40.98
N VAL A 152 10.74 -13.99 39.99
CA VAL A 152 11.73 -14.19 38.91
C VAL A 152 13.12 -14.41 39.51
N ALA A 153 13.55 -13.54 40.42
CA ALA A 153 14.88 -13.60 41.02
C ALA A 153 15.14 -14.81 41.93
N LYS A 154 14.13 -15.28 42.69
CA LYS A 154 14.31 -16.34 43.70
C LYS A 154 13.92 -17.73 43.21
N GLN A 155 13.10 -17.84 42.15
CA GLN A 155 12.62 -19.13 41.64
C GLN A 155 13.05 -19.38 40.19
N LEU A 156 12.88 -18.41 39.28
CA LEU A 156 13.24 -18.62 37.87
C LEU A 156 14.75 -18.53 37.62
N VAL A 157 15.44 -17.50 38.13
CA VAL A 157 16.89 -17.33 37.88
C VAL A 157 17.72 -18.54 38.33
N PRO A 158 17.55 -19.11 39.54
CA PRO A 158 18.28 -20.31 39.92
C PRO A 158 17.98 -21.50 38.99
N LEU A 159 16.70 -21.75 38.68
CA LEU A 159 16.29 -22.86 37.82
C LEU A 159 16.83 -22.73 36.39
N VAL A 160 16.76 -21.53 35.82
CA VAL A 160 17.33 -21.23 34.49
C VAL A 160 18.84 -21.44 34.54
N LEU A 161 19.55 -20.91 35.54
CA LEU A 161 21.01 -21.06 35.63
C LEU A 161 21.46 -22.52 35.86
N ASP A 162 20.70 -23.32 36.61
CA ASP A 162 20.90 -24.78 36.69
C ASP A 162 20.85 -25.40 35.28
N PHE A 163 19.77 -25.16 34.52
CA PHE A 163 19.59 -25.71 33.17
C PHE A 163 20.61 -25.19 32.15
N ILE A 164 21.06 -23.93 32.29
CA ILE A 164 22.18 -23.41 31.50
C ILE A 164 23.44 -24.22 31.81
N GLY A 165 23.69 -24.55 33.09
CA GLY A 165 24.78 -25.42 33.55
C GLY A 165 24.88 -26.72 32.75
N ASP A 166 23.75 -27.37 32.50
CA ASP A 166 23.68 -28.65 31.78
C ASP A 166 23.63 -28.48 30.24
N THR A 167 23.31 -27.27 29.74
CA THR A 167 23.15 -27.03 28.30
C THR A 167 24.50 -26.88 27.59
N HIS A 168 24.76 -27.77 26.63
CA HIS A 168 26.04 -27.87 25.91
C HIS A 168 25.92 -27.88 24.37
N GLN A 169 24.72 -28.08 23.84
CA GLN A 169 24.46 -28.26 22.41
C GLN A 169 24.34 -26.92 21.69
N LYS A 170 24.84 -26.82 20.45
CA LYS A 170 24.78 -25.60 19.62
C LYS A 170 23.34 -25.16 19.38
N ASP A 171 22.48 -26.08 18.94
CA ASP A 171 21.07 -25.84 18.58
C ASP A 171 20.23 -25.29 19.74
N TYR A 172 20.67 -25.49 20.98
CA TYR A 172 19.97 -25.00 22.18
C TYR A 172 20.52 -23.66 22.67
N ALA A 173 21.71 -23.24 22.24
CA ALA A 173 22.45 -22.11 22.81
C ALA A 173 21.71 -20.77 22.70
N GLU A 174 21.02 -20.50 21.60
CA GLU A 174 20.27 -19.27 21.39
C GLU A 174 19.06 -19.19 22.34
N ILE A 175 18.24 -20.23 22.36
CA ILE A 175 17.03 -20.31 23.19
C ILE A 175 17.37 -20.38 24.69
N ALA A 176 18.46 -21.06 25.04
CA ALA A 176 19.06 -21.03 26.38
C ALA A 176 19.44 -19.59 26.79
N SER A 177 20.15 -18.88 25.92
CA SER A 177 20.54 -17.49 26.16
C SER A 177 19.32 -16.58 26.29
N LEU A 178 18.29 -16.75 25.46
CA LEU A 178 17.04 -15.99 25.56
C LEU A 178 16.32 -16.16 26.90
N ALA A 179 16.37 -17.34 27.53
CA ALA A 179 15.82 -17.56 28.87
C ALA A 179 16.58 -16.75 29.95
N VAL A 180 17.91 -16.67 29.85
CA VAL A 180 18.75 -15.83 30.73
C VAL A 180 18.50 -14.33 30.47
N ILE A 181 18.44 -13.93 29.20
CA ILE A 181 18.23 -12.54 28.77
C ILE A 181 16.84 -12.05 29.20
N ALA A 182 15.81 -12.89 29.11
CA ALA A 182 14.49 -12.58 29.64
C ALA A 182 14.53 -12.28 31.15
N CYS A 183 15.31 -13.06 31.90
CA CYS A 183 15.54 -12.81 33.33
C CYS A 183 16.30 -11.49 33.56
N LEU A 184 17.40 -11.21 32.84
CA LEU A 184 18.20 -9.99 32.99
C LEU A 184 17.34 -8.70 32.94
N HIS A 185 16.36 -8.64 32.05
CA HIS A 185 15.42 -7.53 31.91
C HIS A 185 14.49 -7.30 33.12
N ARG A 186 14.40 -8.25 34.06
CA ARG A 186 13.52 -8.21 35.24
C ARG A 186 14.29 -8.09 36.57
N LEU A 187 15.62 -7.92 36.55
CA LEU A 187 16.46 -8.00 37.75
C LEU A 187 16.90 -6.63 38.30
N ALA A 188 16.25 -6.22 39.38
CA ALA A 188 16.79 -5.24 40.31
C ALA A 188 17.96 -5.81 41.15
N GLY A 189 19.07 -5.06 41.20
CA GLY A 189 20.26 -5.32 42.01
C GLY A 189 21.46 -5.91 41.25
N SER A 190 22.67 -5.61 41.71
CA SER A 190 23.94 -6.05 41.09
C SER A 190 24.23 -7.55 41.30
N VAL A 191 24.04 -8.07 42.51
CA VAL A 191 24.44 -9.44 42.91
C VAL A 191 23.95 -10.53 41.96
N LYS A 192 22.70 -10.45 41.50
CA LYS A 192 22.09 -11.44 40.59
C LYS A 192 22.68 -11.34 39.18
N LYS A 193 23.02 -10.12 38.73
CA LYS A 193 23.74 -9.90 37.48
C LYS A 193 25.15 -10.49 37.56
N THR A 194 25.86 -10.31 38.69
CA THR A 194 27.17 -10.93 38.94
C THR A 194 27.10 -12.47 38.89
N GLN A 195 26.04 -13.09 39.41
CA GLN A 195 25.83 -14.54 39.30
C GLN A 195 25.66 -14.99 37.84
N ILE A 196 24.84 -14.27 37.06
CA ILE A 196 24.64 -14.57 35.63
C ILE A 196 25.95 -14.41 34.84
N ILE A 197 26.70 -13.33 35.07
CA ILE A 197 28.01 -13.09 34.44
C ILE A 197 28.98 -14.21 34.79
N ARG A 198 29.01 -14.66 36.06
CA ARG A 198 29.87 -15.77 36.48
C ARG A 198 29.56 -17.06 35.71
N VAL A 199 28.29 -17.46 35.62
CA VAL A 199 27.90 -18.67 34.87
C VAL A 199 28.22 -18.53 33.39
N ALA A 200 28.03 -17.35 32.80
CA ALA A 200 28.44 -17.09 31.41
C ALA A 200 29.96 -17.24 31.23
N MET A 201 30.77 -16.70 32.13
CA MET A 201 32.23 -16.82 32.08
C MET A 201 32.71 -18.27 32.20
N GLU A 202 32.14 -19.05 33.12
CA GLU A 202 32.40 -20.50 33.28
C GLU A 202 31.99 -21.29 32.02
N LYS A 203 30.93 -20.87 31.32
CA LYS A 203 30.49 -21.44 30.03
C LYS A 203 31.39 -21.06 28.85
N GLY A 204 32.10 -19.94 28.93
CA GLY A 204 33.02 -19.46 27.88
C GLY A 204 34.42 -20.09 27.92
N ASP A 205 34.72 -21.01 28.83
CA ASP A 205 36.04 -21.63 28.93
C ASP A 205 36.39 -22.51 27.73
N VAL A 206 37.67 -22.51 27.34
CA VAL A 206 38.15 -23.19 26.12
C VAL A 206 37.93 -24.72 26.19
N SER A 207 37.83 -25.26 27.41
CA SER A 207 37.49 -26.67 27.68
C SER A 207 36.00 -26.99 27.49
N GLN A 208 35.12 -25.99 27.45
CA GLN A 208 33.69 -26.18 27.24
C GLN A 208 33.37 -26.43 25.77
N PRO A 209 32.30 -27.18 25.43
CA PRO A 209 31.88 -27.40 24.05
C PRO A 209 31.37 -26.09 23.40
N PRO A 210 31.38 -25.99 22.05
CA PRO A 210 30.96 -24.77 21.35
C PRO A 210 29.58 -24.22 21.73
N GLY A 211 28.60 -25.06 22.04
CA GLY A 211 27.27 -24.61 22.49
C GLY A 211 27.31 -23.88 23.83
N SER A 212 28.13 -24.32 24.79
CA SER A 212 28.40 -23.55 26.02
C SER A 212 29.02 -22.18 25.68
N ARG A 213 30.00 -22.15 24.77
CA ARG A 213 30.72 -20.92 24.40
C ARG A 213 29.81 -19.93 23.66
N LEU A 214 28.89 -20.41 22.81
CA LEU A 214 27.82 -19.60 22.21
C LEU A 214 26.92 -18.94 23.28
N ILE A 215 26.53 -19.67 24.34
CA ILE A 215 25.77 -19.08 25.46
C ILE A 215 26.56 -17.95 26.13
N CYS A 216 27.88 -18.14 26.34
CA CYS A 216 28.75 -17.09 26.84
C CYS A 216 28.74 -15.85 25.93
N CYS A 217 28.87 -16.00 24.60
CA CYS A 217 28.80 -14.89 23.65
C CYS A 217 27.51 -14.07 23.83
N MET A 218 26.35 -14.73 23.74
CA MET A 218 25.05 -14.06 23.74
C MET A 218 24.71 -13.43 25.10
N VAL A 219 25.04 -14.10 26.21
CA VAL A 219 24.76 -13.57 27.55
C VAL A 219 25.66 -12.37 27.89
N LEU A 220 26.97 -12.44 27.60
CA LEU A 220 27.87 -11.28 27.80
C LEU A 220 27.54 -10.13 26.85
N GLY A 221 27.20 -10.44 25.60
CA GLY A 221 26.68 -9.47 24.64
C GLY A 221 25.45 -8.74 25.17
N ALA A 222 24.48 -9.46 25.74
CA ALA A 222 23.27 -8.86 26.31
C ALA A 222 23.54 -8.02 27.56
N VAL A 223 24.41 -8.47 28.46
CA VAL A 223 24.83 -7.68 29.64
C VAL A 223 25.47 -6.36 29.22
N THR A 224 26.25 -6.40 28.14
CA THR A 224 26.94 -5.24 27.55
C THR A 224 25.96 -4.29 26.85
N ALA A 225 25.15 -4.80 25.93
CA ALA A 225 24.20 -4.01 25.15
C ALA A 225 23.10 -3.36 26.02
N LEU A 226 22.68 -4.04 27.10
CA LEU A 226 21.76 -3.48 28.10
C LEU A 226 22.41 -2.48 29.06
N SER A 227 23.70 -2.15 28.88
CA SER A 227 24.44 -1.17 29.69
C SER A 227 24.33 -1.43 31.20
N LEU A 228 24.40 -2.69 31.61
CA LEU A 228 24.12 -3.11 33.00
C LEU A 228 25.29 -2.89 33.98
N LEU A 229 26.45 -2.49 33.47
CA LEU A 229 27.74 -2.36 34.15
C LEU A 229 28.45 -1.07 33.71
N SER A 230 29.42 -0.59 34.50
CA SER A 230 30.29 0.50 34.06
C SER A 230 31.33 0.01 33.04
N PRO A 231 31.90 0.90 32.20
CA PRO A 231 33.01 0.53 31.30
C PRO A 231 34.16 -0.13 32.05
N GLN A 232 34.52 0.37 33.23
CA GLN A 232 35.59 -0.18 34.07
C GLN A 232 35.30 -1.61 34.55
N ASP A 233 34.04 -1.91 34.87
CA ASP A 233 33.63 -3.28 35.25
C ASP A 233 33.70 -4.22 34.05
N ILE A 234 33.27 -3.78 32.86
CA ILE A 234 33.32 -4.58 31.62
C ILE A 234 34.78 -4.92 31.27
N GLU A 235 35.65 -3.91 31.31
CA GLU A 235 37.09 -4.06 31.09
C GLU A 235 37.73 -5.03 32.09
N GLY A 236 37.40 -4.91 33.38
CA GLY A 236 37.98 -5.73 34.44
C GLY A 236 37.43 -7.17 34.54
N LEU A 237 36.19 -7.41 34.08
CA LEU A 237 35.52 -8.70 34.26
C LEU A 237 35.61 -9.62 33.04
N TYR A 238 35.37 -9.11 31.82
CA TYR A 238 35.18 -10.00 30.66
C TYR A 238 35.59 -9.44 29.29
N PHE A 239 36.08 -8.20 29.17
CA PHE A 239 36.55 -7.66 27.89
C PHE A 239 37.57 -8.58 27.19
N GLN A 240 38.64 -8.98 27.90
CA GLN A 240 39.67 -9.87 27.35
C GLN A 240 39.14 -11.28 27.01
N LYS A 241 38.07 -11.73 27.70
CA LYS A 241 37.39 -13.00 27.37
C LYS A 241 36.66 -12.88 26.04
N MET A 242 35.95 -11.77 25.80
CA MET A 242 35.28 -11.51 24.52
C MET A 242 36.28 -11.37 23.37
N MET A 243 37.43 -10.70 23.57
CA MET A 243 38.50 -10.65 22.56
C MET A 243 39.05 -12.05 22.25
N ALA A 244 39.37 -12.86 23.26
CA ALA A 244 39.86 -14.22 23.05
C ALA A 244 38.86 -15.13 22.30
N MET A 245 37.55 -14.86 22.40
CA MET A 245 36.50 -15.60 21.68
C MET A 245 36.34 -15.16 20.21
N CYS A 246 36.96 -14.07 19.78
CA CYS A 246 37.14 -13.78 18.35
C CYS A 246 38.12 -14.78 17.70
N GLN A 247 39.01 -15.38 18.48
CA GLN A 247 40.02 -16.35 18.06
C GLN A 247 39.65 -17.79 18.43
N ASP A 248 38.34 -18.06 18.57
CA ASP A 248 37.80 -19.36 18.94
C ASP A 248 37.95 -20.40 17.82
N THR A 249 38.15 -21.67 18.16
CA THR A 249 38.32 -22.75 17.17
C THR A 249 37.03 -23.10 16.40
N ASP A 250 35.87 -22.63 16.86
CA ASP A 250 34.57 -22.86 16.21
C ASP A 250 34.06 -21.60 15.48
N ALA A 251 33.77 -21.75 14.19
CA ALA A 251 33.35 -20.66 13.32
C ALA A 251 32.05 -19.97 13.78
N GLU A 252 31.11 -20.71 14.38
CA GLU A 252 29.86 -20.12 14.88
C GLU A 252 30.11 -19.27 16.13
N VAL A 253 31.05 -19.69 17.00
CA VAL A 253 31.44 -18.91 18.19
C VAL A 253 32.07 -17.59 17.76
N ARG A 254 33.01 -17.62 16.80
CA ARG A 254 33.64 -16.41 16.24
C ARG A 254 32.63 -15.49 15.55
N LYS A 255 31.74 -16.03 14.71
CA LYS A 255 30.62 -15.29 14.09
C LYS A 255 29.72 -14.64 15.14
N CYS A 256 29.33 -15.40 16.16
CA CYS A 256 28.46 -14.92 17.23
C CYS A 256 29.13 -13.80 18.04
N MET A 257 30.40 -13.97 18.42
CA MET A 257 31.17 -12.96 19.15
C MET A 257 31.41 -11.70 18.30
N CYS A 258 31.68 -11.86 17.01
CA CYS A 258 31.86 -10.76 16.07
C CYS A 258 30.67 -9.77 16.10
N ILE A 259 29.44 -10.27 16.13
CA ILE A 259 28.23 -9.44 16.26
C ILE A 259 28.22 -8.67 17.61
N GLN A 260 28.68 -9.29 18.70
CA GLN A 260 28.72 -8.66 20.03
C GLN A 260 29.80 -7.57 20.16
N LEU A 261 30.81 -7.55 19.27
CA LEU A 261 31.84 -6.50 19.25
C LEU A 261 31.24 -5.11 19.04
N ASP A 262 30.12 -5.02 18.33
CA ASP A 262 29.40 -3.79 18.06
C ASP A 262 28.87 -3.11 19.34
N ALA A 263 28.29 -3.89 20.25
CA ALA A 263 27.87 -3.44 21.57
C ALA A 263 29.07 -3.19 22.50
N LEU A 264 30.09 -4.06 22.43
CA LEU A 264 31.28 -3.97 23.28
C LEU A 264 32.11 -2.71 23.00
N ALA A 265 32.33 -2.38 21.72
CA ALA A 265 33.04 -1.17 21.31
C ALA A 265 32.38 0.09 21.88
N ARG A 266 31.04 0.19 21.77
CA ARG A 266 30.26 1.30 22.34
C ARG A 266 30.32 1.36 23.86
N ALA A 267 30.39 0.20 24.53
CA ALA A 267 30.43 0.12 25.99
C ALA A 267 31.80 0.48 26.60
N VAL A 268 32.92 0.10 25.97
CA VAL A 268 34.28 0.48 26.44
C VAL A 268 34.76 1.83 25.91
N GLY A 269 34.14 2.32 24.84
CA GLY A 269 34.45 3.63 24.24
C GLY A 269 35.57 3.61 23.20
N GLU A 270 35.65 4.72 22.47
CA GLU A 270 36.39 4.87 21.22
C GLU A 270 37.87 4.49 21.31
N VAL A 271 38.58 4.96 22.33
CA VAL A 271 40.05 4.79 22.47
C VAL A 271 40.42 3.30 22.53
N LYS A 272 39.86 2.58 23.50
CA LYS A 272 40.13 1.15 23.70
C LYS A 272 39.64 0.32 22.51
N ALA A 273 38.49 0.69 21.94
CA ALA A 273 37.97 0.02 20.76
C ALA A 273 38.88 0.19 19.52
N CYS A 274 39.56 1.33 19.35
CA CYS A 274 40.53 1.52 18.27
C CYS A 274 41.84 0.73 18.47
N GLU A 275 42.29 0.64 19.73
CA GLU A 275 43.56 0.00 20.11
C GLU A 275 43.47 -1.53 20.13
N GLU A 276 42.43 -2.10 20.76
CA GLU A 276 42.31 -3.55 21.01
C GLU A 276 41.26 -4.24 20.11
N LEU A 277 40.10 -3.63 19.87
CA LEU A 277 38.97 -4.30 19.18
C LEU A 277 39.00 -4.17 17.65
N LEU A 278 39.37 -3.00 17.11
CA LEU A 278 39.46 -2.77 15.67
C LEU A 278 40.50 -3.67 14.97
N PRO A 279 41.68 -4.00 15.55
CA PRO A 279 42.55 -5.05 14.99
C PRO A 279 41.83 -6.38 14.80
N GLU A 280 41.20 -6.92 15.84
CA GLU A 280 40.48 -8.21 15.80
C GLU A 280 39.33 -8.19 14.77
N LEU A 281 38.56 -7.10 14.71
CA LEU A 281 37.46 -6.97 13.72
C LEU A 281 37.97 -6.96 12.27
N LEU A 282 39.16 -6.41 12.02
CA LEU A 282 39.77 -6.42 10.69
C LEU A 282 40.40 -7.78 10.36
N GLU A 283 40.79 -8.57 11.37
CA GLU A 283 41.24 -9.96 11.21
C GLU A 283 40.06 -10.90 10.89
N LEU A 284 38.94 -10.76 11.61
CA LEU A 284 37.68 -11.45 11.33
C LEU A 284 37.10 -11.14 9.94
N LEU A 285 37.46 -10.01 9.33
CA LEU A 285 37.11 -9.70 7.94
C LEU A 285 37.92 -10.54 6.93
N GLN A 286 39.07 -11.08 7.35
CA GLN A 286 40.01 -11.90 6.58
C GLN A 286 40.01 -13.36 7.04
N ASP A 287 38.90 -13.83 7.62
CA ASP A 287 38.73 -15.17 8.17
C ASP A 287 39.05 -16.33 7.19
N GLU A 288 39.00 -17.57 7.65
CA GLU A 288 38.89 -18.71 6.75
C GLU A 288 37.43 -18.94 6.33
N GLU A 289 36.47 -18.66 7.22
CA GLU A 289 35.05 -18.99 7.09
C GLU A 289 34.19 -17.81 6.57
N GLU A 290 33.50 -18.03 5.44
CA GLU A 290 32.71 -17.00 4.76
C GLU A 290 31.62 -16.37 5.63
N GLN A 291 30.97 -17.17 6.48
CA GLN A 291 29.93 -16.71 7.40
C GLN A 291 30.47 -15.80 8.51
N VAL A 292 31.76 -15.89 8.86
CA VAL A 292 32.41 -14.98 9.82
C VAL A 292 32.73 -13.66 9.12
N LYS A 293 33.25 -13.70 7.89
CA LYS A 293 33.50 -12.50 7.06
C LYS A 293 32.23 -11.68 6.83
N GLN A 294 31.11 -12.35 6.57
CA GLN A 294 29.80 -11.69 6.44
C GLN A 294 29.41 -10.95 7.73
N ALA A 295 29.56 -11.58 8.90
CA ALA A 295 29.29 -10.93 10.19
C ALA A 295 30.27 -9.78 10.48
N ALA A 296 31.56 -9.94 10.18
CA ALA A 296 32.59 -8.92 10.33
C ALA A 296 32.32 -7.70 9.43
N PHE A 297 31.90 -7.93 8.18
CA PHE A 297 31.49 -6.86 7.26
C PHE A 297 30.32 -6.04 7.84
N LEU A 298 29.26 -6.68 8.32
CA LEU A 298 28.11 -5.98 8.90
C LEU A 298 28.46 -5.24 10.20
N THR A 299 29.25 -5.86 11.07
CA THR A 299 29.77 -5.26 12.31
C THR A 299 30.62 -4.03 12.00
N LEU A 300 31.46 -4.09 10.97
CA LEU A 300 32.30 -2.97 10.51
C LEU A 300 31.46 -1.82 9.93
N LEU A 301 30.37 -2.10 9.21
CA LEU A 301 29.42 -1.08 8.74
C LEU A 301 28.63 -0.44 9.89
N SER A 302 28.24 -1.23 10.90
CA SER A 302 27.53 -0.76 12.09
C SER A 302 28.40 0.09 13.01
N LEU A 303 29.72 -0.17 13.06
CA LEU A 303 30.70 0.65 13.79
C LEU A 303 31.33 1.78 12.96
N LEU A 304 30.93 1.94 11.69
CA LEU A 304 31.60 2.87 10.77
C LEU A 304 31.54 4.33 11.22
N ASP A 305 30.45 4.79 11.82
CA ASP A 305 30.30 6.14 12.37
C ASP A 305 30.87 6.30 13.79
N PHE A 306 31.07 5.20 14.51
CA PHE A 306 31.66 5.18 15.85
C PHE A 306 33.18 5.43 15.83
N PHE A 307 33.91 4.87 14.86
CA PHE A 307 35.37 5.04 14.79
C PHE A 307 35.80 6.44 14.30
N PRO A 308 36.90 7.02 14.81
CA PRO A 308 37.37 8.35 14.42
C PRO A 308 37.83 8.41 12.98
N GLN A 309 37.70 9.59 12.35
CA GLN A 309 38.03 9.82 10.95
C GLN A 309 39.45 9.35 10.56
N SER A 310 40.44 9.49 11.46
CA SER A 310 41.80 9.03 11.24
C SER A 310 41.89 7.51 11.04
N GLU A 311 41.25 6.72 11.91
CA GLU A 311 41.25 5.26 11.82
C GLU A 311 40.37 4.77 10.67
N ARG A 312 39.25 5.46 10.38
CA ARG A 312 38.42 5.18 9.21
C ARG A 312 39.23 5.28 7.91
N ILE A 313 39.91 6.40 7.69
CA ILE A 313 40.72 6.64 6.48
C ILE A 313 41.92 5.69 6.41
N LYS A 314 42.60 5.46 7.53
CA LYS A 314 43.84 4.68 7.57
C LYS A 314 43.63 3.17 7.47
N ARG A 315 42.54 2.63 8.04
CA ARG A 315 42.37 1.17 8.24
C ARG A 315 41.08 0.60 7.67
N ILE A 316 39.96 1.32 7.76
CA ILE A 316 38.63 0.77 7.41
C ILE A 316 38.32 0.97 5.92
N ILE A 317 38.46 2.19 5.41
CA ILE A 317 38.13 2.53 4.02
C ILE A 317 38.95 1.69 3.01
N PRO A 318 40.27 1.43 3.19
CA PRO A 318 41.01 0.57 2.27
C PRO A 318 40.47 -0.86 2.18
N GLN A 319 39.93 -1.41 3.27
CA GLN A 319 39.31 -2.74 3.28
C GLN A 319 37.97 -2.74 2.52
N LEU A 320 37.14 -1.73 2.77
CA LEU A 320 35.89 -1.54 2.01
C LEU A 320 36.14 -1.30 0.52
N GLN A 321 37.19 -0.54 0.15
CA GLN A 321 37.63 -0.36 -1.23
C GLN A 321 38.04 -1.69 -1.88
N SER A 322 38.86 -2.49 -1.19
CA SER A 322 39.25 -3.82 -1.67
C SER A 322 38.03 -4.71 -1.93
N ILE A 323 37.05 -4.70 -1.02
CA ILE A 323 35.79 -5.45 -1.16
C ILE A 323 34.97 -5.01 -2.39
N VAL A 324 34.78 -3.70 -2.61
CA VAL A 324 33.99 -3.21 -3.77
C VAL A 324 34.73 -3.30 -5.11
N GLU A 325 36.07 -3.39 -5.09
CA GLU A 325 36.88 -3.59 -6.28
C GLU A 325 36.93 -5.06 -6.73
N THR A 326 37.05 -5.97 -5.76
CA THR A 326 37.13 -7.44 -5.97
C THR A 326 35.77 -8.11 -6.12
N LEU A 327 34.75 -7.62 -5.41
CA LEU A 327 33.38 -8.15 -5.39
C LEU A 327 33.31 -9.67 -5.11
N PRO A 328 33.80 -10.14 -3.95
CA PRO A 328 33.94 -11.57 -3.66
C PRO A 328 32.58 -12.26 -3.56
N ASP A 329 32.45 -13.42 -4.21
CA ASP A 329 31.13 -14.06 -4.44
C ASP A 329 30.36 -14.36 -3.15
N TYR A 330 31.04 -14.78 -2.08
CA TYR A 330 30.42 -15.05 -0.77
C TYR A 330 29.75 -13.82 -0.12
N LEU A 331 30.16 -12.61 -0.52
CA LEU A 331 29.64 -11.36 0.02
C LEU A 331 28.65 -10.68 -0.93
N LEU A 332 28.52 -11.14 -2.18
CA LEU A 332 27.77 -10.41 -3.22
C LEU A 332 26.33 -10.06 -2.85
N PRO A 333 25.48 -10.97 -2.33
CA PRO A 333 24.10 -10.62 -1.98
C PRO A 333 24.06 -9.59 -0.85
N LEU A 334 24.89 -9.78 0.17
CA LEU A 334 24.95 -8.92 1.35
C LEU A 334 25.51 -7.53 1.03
N LEU A 335 26.55 -7.47 0.21
CA LEU A 335 27.13 -6.23 -0.31
C LEU A 335 26.13 -5.49 -1.20
N ALA A 336 25.35 -6.20 -2.02
CA ALA A 336 24.32 -5.60 -2.88
C ALA A 336 23.16 -5.01 -2.08
N GLU A 337 22.71 -5.72 -1.03
CA GLU A 337 21.69 -5.27 -0.10
C GLU A 337 22.15 -4.03 0.69
N GLN A 338 23.35 -4.08 1.26
CA GLN A 338 23.88 -3.01 2.11
C GLN A 338 24.51 -1.83 1.34
N TYR A 339 24.68 -1.93 0.01
CA TYR A 339 25.43 -0.95 -0.77
C TYR A 339 24.93 0.49 -0.60
N GLY A 340 23.62 0.69 -0.66
CA GLY A 340 22.99 2.00 -0.50
C GLY A 340 23.19 2.61 0.89
N SER A 341 23.13 1.79 1.93
CA SER A 341 23.40 2.21 3.32
C SER A 341 24.87 2.58 3.49
N MET A 342 25.78 1.68 3.08
CA MET A 342 27.24 1.87 3.17
C MET A 342 27.69 3.18 2.53
N VAL A 343 27.30 3.45 1.27
CA VAL A 343 27.77 4.66 0.56
C VAL A 343 27.12 5.95 1.07
N ASN A 344 25.89 5.90 1.59
CA ASN A 344 25.30 7.04 2.27
C ASN A 344 26.00 7.34 3.60
N LYS A 345 26.26 6.34 4.44
CA LYS A 345 27.00 6.51 5.70
C LYS A 345 28.43 7.04 5.41
N LEU A 346 29.11 6.54 4.39
CA LEU A 346 30.40 7.09 3.93
C LEU A 346 30.30 8.54 3.40
N ALA A 347 29.22 8.91 2.70
CA ALA A 347 29.00 10.28 2.23
C ALA A 347 28.79 11.25 3.40
N GLU A 348 27.92 10.89 4.34
CA GLU A 348 27.60 11.69 5.53
C GLU A 348 28.81 11.86 6.47
N LEU A 349 29.65 10.83 6.57
CA LEU A 349 30.94 10.86 7.26
C LEU A 349 32.06 11.55 6.47
N ASN A 350 31.75 12.23 5.36
CA ASN A 350 32.70 12.93 4.47
C ASN A 350 33.90 12.05 4.05
N SER A 351 33.64 10.76 3.82
CA SER A 351 34.63 9.71 3.56
C SER A 351 34.68 9.26 2.09
N LEU A 352 33.71 9.69 1.27
CA LEU A 352 33.74 9.62 -0.20
C LEU A 352 34.45 10.85 -0.79
N GLY A 353 35.78 10.88 -0.69
CA GLY A 353 36.63 11.88 -1.35
C GLY A 353 36.88 11.57 -2.83
N ASN A 354 37.63 12.45 -3.51
CA ASN A 354 37.94 12.31 -4.94
C ASN A 354 38.66 11.00 -5.29
N ASP A 355 39.48 10.48 -4.38
CA ASP A 355 40.26 9.25 -4.60
C ASP A 355 39.47 7.98 -4.28
N THR A 356 38.51 8.04 -3.35
CA THR A 356 37.75 6.86 -2.90
C THR A 356 36.44 6.69 -3.68
N ALA A 357 35.73 7.77 -3.98
CA ALA A 357 34.45 7.75 -4.67
C ALA A 357 34.45 7.01 -6.03
N PRO A 358 35.52 7.09 -6.88
CA PRO A 358 35.57 6.34 -8.14
C PRO A 358 35.51 4.82 -7.95
N SER A 359 36.26 4.26 -6.97
CA SER A 359 36.25 2.81 -6.69
C SER A 359 34.86 2.33 -6.24
N PHE A 360 34.23 3.04 -5.30
CA PHE A 360 32.87 2.69 -4.83
C PHE A 360 31.81 2.86 -5.93
N PHE A 361 31.94 3.86 -6.81
CA PHE A 361 31.05 4.01 -7.96
C PHE A 361 31.24 2.88 -8.99
N GLN A 362 32.50 2.52 -9.28
CA GLN A 362 32.81 1.44 -10.21
C GLN A 362 32.36 0.07 -9.69
N GLY A 363 32.53 -0.21 -8.39
CA GLY A 363 32.01 -1.41 -7.74
C GLY A 363 30.49 -1.56 -7.91
N TYR A 364 29.74 -0.48 -7.70
CA TYR A 364 28.30 -0.46 -7.93
C TYR A 364 27.92 -0.66 -9.39
N SER A 365 28.65 -0.01 -10.32
CA SER A 365 28.42 -0.15 -11.76
C SER A 365 28.64 -1.61 -12.22
N LYS A 366 29.74 -2.25 -11.79
CA LYS A 366 29.99 -3.68 -12.02
C LYS A 366 28.86 -4.55 -11.47
N LEU A 367 28.44 -4.32 -10.23
CA LEU A 367 27.39 -5.08 -9.57
C LEU A 367 26.04 -4.97 -10.31
N SER A 368 25.66 -3.75 -10.71
CA SER A 368 24.43 -3.47 -11.47
C SER A 368 24.37 -4.09 -12.87
N THR A 369 25.47 -4.66 -13.36
CA THR A 369 25.58 -5.28 -14.69
C THR A 369 25.94 -6.77 -14.67
N ARG A 370 25.94 -7.42 -13.49
CA ARG A 370 26.12 -8.87 -13.37
C ARG A 370 24.95 -9.65 -13.97
N GLU A 371 25.20 -10.88 -14.39
CA GLU A 371 24.18 -11.78 -14.97
C GLU A 371 23.07 -12.15 -13.97
N ASP A 372 23.38 -12.18 -12.67
CA ASP A 372 22.44 -12.46 -11.59
C ASP A 372 21.37 -11.36 -11.47
N ALA A 373 20.12 -11.79 -11.66
CA ALA A 373 18.93 -10.93 -11.59
C ALA A 373 18.63 -10.40 -10.19
N GLU A 374 18.95 -11.17 -9.13
CA GLU A 374 18.65 -10.78 -7.75
C GLU A 374 19.61 -9.67 -7.30
N LEU A 375 20.89 -9.75 -7.67
CA LEU A 375 21.86 -8.66 -7.45
C LEU A 375 21.45 -7.38 -8.21
N ARG A 376 21.03 -7.49 -9.48
CA ARG A 376 20.53 -6.31 -10.22
C ARG A 376 19.25 -5.73 -9.63
N GLN A 377 18.38 -6.57 -9.04
CA GLN A 377 17.19 -6.12 -8.33
C GLN A 377 17.56 -5.33 -7.06
N LEU A 378 18.54 -5.80 -6.28
CA LEU A 378 19.06 -5.09 -5.11
C LEU A 378 19.74 -3.77 -5.49
N CYS A 379 20.47 -3.72 -6.61
CA CYS A 379 20.96 -2.46 -7.18
C CYS A 379 19.79 -1.52 -7.54
N ALA A 380 18.78 -1.98 -8.27
CA ALA A 380 17.63 -1.16 -8.64
C ALA A 380 16.87 -0.61 -7.42
N TYR A 381 16.74 -1.39 -6.34
CA TYR A 381 16.22 -0.93 -5.05
C TYR A 381 17.08 0.18 -4.44
N ASN A 382 18.40 -0.04 -4.36
CA ASN A 382 19.35 0.91 -3.78
C ASN A 382 19.63 2.14 -4.65
N PHE A 383 19.17 2.19 -5.91
CA PHE A 383 19.52 3.24 -6.87
C PHE A 383 19.29 4.69 -6.35
N PRO A 384 18.19 5.04 -5.66
CA PRO A 384 18.02 6.38 -5.09
C PRO A 384 19.11 6.74 -4.05
N ALA A 385 19.54 5.78 -3.23
CA ALA A 385 20.64 5.98 -2.28
C ALA A 385 21.97 6.24 -3.00
N ILE A 386 22.23 5.54 -4.11
CA ILE A 386 23.41 5.79 -4.94
C ILE A 386 23.36 7.19 -5.57
N VAL A 387 22.18 7.65 -6.02
CA VAL A 387 22.00 9.02 -6.52
C VAL A 387 22.24 10.06 -5.42
N LYS A 388 21.80 9.82 -4.18
CA LYS A 388 22.09 10.69 -3.03
C LYS A 388 23.59 10.80 -2.76
N ALA A 389 24.32 9.67 -2.74
CA ALA A 389 25.76 9.65 -2.46
C ALA A 389 26.64 10.20 -3.61
N PHE A 390 26.29 9.91 -4.87
CA PHE A 390 27.17 10.15 -6.03
C PHE A 390 26.64 11.17 -7.05
N GLY A 391 25.41 11.66 -6.91
CA GLY A 391 24.72 12.52 -7.87
C GLY A 391 25.33 13.91 -8.10
N ASN A 392 26.33 14.32 -7.32
CA ASN A 392 27.10 15.54 -7.58
C ASN A 392 28.26 15.31 -8.56
N ASN A 393 28.93 14.14 -8.49
CA ASN A 393 30.17 13.87 -9.22
C ASN A 393 29.95 12.98 -10.45
N PHE A 394 29.00 12.04 -10.38
CA PHE A 394 28.84 10.98 -11.38
C PHE A 394 27.46 10.97 -12.06
N ILE A 395 26.76 12.11 -12.05
CA ILE A 395 25.36 12.23 -12.50
C ILE A 395 25.10 11.69 -13.91
N SER A 396 25.97 11.96 -14.88
CA SER A 396 25.78 11.49 -16.25
C SER A 396 25.92 9.96 -16.35
N MET A 397 26.88 9.34 -15.66
CA MET A 397 26.99 7.87 -15.64
C MET A 397 25.83 7.21 -14.89
N LEU A 398 25.32 7.84 -13.82
CA LEU A 398 24.13 7.36 -13.12
C LEU A 398 22.89 7.41 -14.00
N MET A 399 22.64 8.53 -14.67
CA MET A 399 21.39 8.78 -15.40
C MET A 399 21.38 8.25 -16.82
N ASP A 400 22.48 8.45 -17.56
CA ASP A 400 22.57 8.16 -19.00
C ASP A 400 23.00 6.70 -19.28
N ASP A 401 23.55 5.99 -18.29
CA ASP A 401 23.97 4.58 -18.40
C ASP A 401 23.24 3.66 -17.40
N ILE A 402 23.49 3.79 -16.09
CA ILE A 402 23.00 2.80 -15.10
C ILE A 402 21.47 2.81 -15.00
N LEU A 403 20.83 3.98 -14.90
CA LEU A 403 19.37 4.10 -14.86
C LEU A 403 18.72 3.56 -16.15
N VAL A 404 19.31 3.84 -17.31
CA VAL A 404 18.80 3.35 -18.61
C VAL A 404 18.86 1.82 -18.65
N LYS A 405 20.00 1.22 -18.28
CA LYS A 405 20.16 -0.25 -18.20
C LYS A 405 19.14 -0.90 -17.27
N LEU A 406 19.03 -0.42 -16.03
CA LEU A 406 18.12 -1.03 -15.04
C LEU A 406 16.64 -0.78 -15.36
N SER A 407 16.30 0.34 -16.01
CA SER A 407 14.92 0.61 -16.47
C SER A 407 14.51 -0.17 -17.71
N SER A 408 15.47 -0.76 -18.45
CA SER A 408 15.24 -1.60 -19.63
C SER A 408 15.72 -3.05 -19.42
N ASP A 409 15.89 -3.47 -18.17
CA ASP A 409 16.36 -4.81 -17.81
C ASP A 409 15.43 -5.91 -18.36
N CYS A 410 15.98 -7.05 -18.73
CA CYS A 410 15.19 -8.20 -19.18
C CYS A 410 14.28 -8.76 -18.07
N VAL A 411 14.61 -8.54 -16.80
CA VAL A 411 13.84 -9.03 -15.65
C VAL A 411 12.87 -7.97 -15.14
N GLU A 412 11.58 -8.32 -15.16
CA GLU A 412 10.45 -7.49 -14.69
C GLU A 412 10.71 -6.87 -13.30
N LYS A 413 11.15 -7.67 -12.32
CA LYS A 413 11.39 -7.20 -10.95
C LYS A 413 12.42 -6.07 -10.89
N VAL A 414 13.46 -6.08 -11.72
CA VAL A 414 14.49 -5.02 -11.74
C VAL A 414 13.87 -3.70 -12.21
N ARG A 415 13.12 -3.74 -13.33
CA ARG A 415 12.38 -2.57 -13.84
C ARG A 415 11.33 -2.07 -12.85
N GLN A 416 10.66 -2.98 -12.13
CA GLN A 416 9.70 -2.63 -11.08
C GLN A 416 10.35 -1.83 -9.94
N HIS A 417 11.56 -2.19 -9.50
CA HIS A 417 12.26 -1.45 -8.44
C HIS A 417 12.70 -0.06 -8.91
N ILE A 418 13.13 0.09 -10.17
CA ILE A 418 13.38 1.43 -10.75
C ILE A 418 12.08 2.25 -10.81
N ALA A 419 10.96 1.66 -11.27
CA ALA A 419 9.66 2.32 -11.28
C ALA A 419 9.21 2.77 -9.88
N ALA A 420 9.44 1.94 -8.85
CA ALA A 420 9.16 2.26 -7.47
C ALA A 420 10.06 3.41 -6.96
N GLY A 421 11.37 3.39 -7.26
CA GLY A 421 12.34 4.39 -6.80
C GLY A 421 12.38 5.71 -7.58
N LEU A 422 11.80 5.79 -8.79
CA LEU A 422 11.99 6.93 -9.71
C LEU A 422 11.57 8.28 -9.11
N HIS A 423 10.54 8.30 -8.26
CA HIS A 423 10.06 9.52 -7.60
C HIS A 423 11.04 10.10 -6.55
N GLU A 424 11.83 9.24 -5.91
CA GLU A 424 12.92 9.66 -5.01
C GLU A 424 14.10 10.22 -5.81
N VAL A 425 14.44 9.58 -6.94
CA VAL A 425 15.45 10.12 -7.87
C VAL A 425 15.03 11.50 -8.38
N ALA A 426 13.76 11.67 -8.77
CA ALA A 426 13.20 12.95 -9.16
C ALA A 426 13.35 14.04 -8.09
N LEU A 427 13.13 13.71 -6.82
CA LEU A 427 13.31 14.61 -5.69
C LEU A 427 14.79 15.01 -5.51
N LEU A 428 15.71 14.04 -5.55
CA LEU A 428 17.16 14.27 -5.40
C LEU A 428 17.77 15.11 -6.53
N LEU A 429 17.25 14.99 -7.75
CA LEU A 429 17.70 15.78 -8.90
C LEU A 429 17.15 17.21 -8.92
N GLY A 430 15.97 17.41 -8.33
CA GLY A 430 15.17 18.62 -8.49
C GLY A 430 14.63 18.81 -9.93
N PRO A 431 13.71 19.78 -10.15
CA PRO A 431 12.91 19.85 -11.37
C PRO A 431 13.72 19.89 -12.68
N GLN A 432 14.71 20.78 -12.77
CA GLN A 432 15.46 20.99 -14.02
C GLN A 432 16.23 19.75 -14.49
N ARG A 433 16.91 19.05 -13.56
CA ARG A 433 17.64 17.81 -13.88
C ARG A 433 16.68 16.63 -14.01
N GLY A 434 15.62 16.57 -13.20
CA GLY A 434 14.57 15.57 -13.28
C GLY A 434 13.92 15.52 -14.66
N ILE A 435 13.51 16.66 -15.21
CA ILE A 435 12.97 16.74 -16.59
C ILE A 435 13.98 16.27 -17.62
N ARG A 436 15.23 16.75 -17.54
CA ARG A 436 16.30 16.42 -18.50
C ARG A 436 16.57 14.91 -18.58
N TYR A 437 16.74 14.26 -17.44
CA TYR A 437 17.19 12.86 -17.37
C TYR A 437 16.04 11.86 -17.33
N LEU A 438 15.01 12.12 -16.51
CA LEU A 438 13.99 11.11 -16.21
C LEU A 438 12.86 11.04 -17.22
N LYS A 439 12.66 12.07 -18.07
CA LYS A 439 11.55 12.08 -19.05
C LYS A 439 11.54 10.85 -19.96
N SER A 440 12.69 10.46 -20.51
CA SER A 440 12.80 9.31 -21.43
C SER A 440 12.47 7.99 -20.71
N VAL A 441 13.09 7.79 -19.55
CA VAL A 441 12.90 6.61 -18.68
C VAL A 441 11.45 6.49 -18.24
N LEU A 442 10.83 7.61 -17.80
CA LEU A 442 9.43 7.66 -17.41
C LEU A 442 8.49 7.25 -18.55
N VAL A 443 8.67 7.80 -19.75
CA VAL A 443 7.85 7.46 -20.92
C VAL A 443 8.04 6.01 -21.36
N THR A 444 9.20 5.42 -21.09
CA THR A 444 9.48 4.00 -21.32
C THR A 444 8.73 3.13 -20.32
N LEU A 445 8.85 3.41 -19.02
CA LEU A 445 8.17 2.66 -17.95
C LEU A 445 6.63 2.79 -18.00
N LEU A 446 6.10 3.95 -18.42
CA LEU A 446 4.66 4.16 -18.69
C LEU A 446 4.13 3.33 -19.88
N LYS A 447 5.01 2.64 -20.62
CA LYS A 447 4.70 1.76 -21.75
C LYS A 447 5.30 0.36 -21.58
N ASP A 448 5.65 -0.02 -20.34
CA ASP A 448 6.23 -1.33 -20.05
C ASP A 448 5.24 -2.45 -20.42
N GLU A 449 5.77 -3.57 -20.92
CA GLU A 449 4.97 -4.75 -21.27
C GLU A 449 4.37 -5.43 -20.04
N SER A 450 4.99 -5.27 -18.87
CA SER A 450 4.48 -5.78 -17.60
C SER A 450 3.46 -4.82 -16.97
N CYS A 451 2.24 -5.32 -16.77
CA CYS A 451 1.24 -4.63 -15.96
C CYS A 451 1.73 -4.33 -14.52
N ILE A 452 2.67 -5.11 -13.96
CA ILE A 452 3.19 -4.88 -12.60
C ILE A 452 4.10 -3.65 -12.58
N VAL A 453 5.03 -3.53 -13.55
CA VAL A 453 5.91 -2.35 -13.68
C VAL A 453 5.07 -1.11 -14.02
N HIS A 454 4.14 -1.26 -14.95
CA HIS A 454 3.22 -0.22 -15.43
C HIS A 454 2.33 0.34 -14.29
N GLY A 455 1.70 -0.53 -13.51
CA GLY A 455 0.93 -0.13 -12.33
C GLY A 455 1.80 0.51 -11.24
N THR A 456 3.03 0.01 -11.07
CA THR A 456 3.99 0.58 -10.11
C THR A 456 4.35 2.01 -10.48
N ILE A 457 4.73 2.31 -11.73
CA ILE A 457 5.06 3.68 -12.14
C ILE A 457 3.85 4.62 -12.09
N LEU A 458 2.65 4.14 -12.47
CA LEU A 458 1.42 4.92 -12.36
C LEU A 458 1.15 5.35 -10.91
N SER A 459 1.32 4.45 -9.92
CA SER A 459 1.17 4.79 -8.49
C SER A 459 2.12 5.88 -7.99
N ARG A 460 3.22 6.13 -8.71
CA ARG A 460 4.22 7.17 -8.39
C ARG A 460 4.05 8.46 -9.19
N MET A 461 3.15 8.50 -10.16
CA MET A 461 2.85 9.70 -10.94
C MET A 461 2.47 10.91 -10.06
N PRO A 462 1.63 10.79 -9.01
CA PRO A 462 1.36 11.90 -8.11
C PRO A 462 2.62 12.56 -7.54
N ALA A 463 3.56 11.77 -7.03
CA ALA A 463 4.81 12.27 -6.47
C ALA A 463 5.72 12.87 -7.54
N LEU A 464 5.85 12.21 -8.70
CA LEU A 464 6.64 12.70 -9.84
C LEU A 464 6.12 14.04 -10.38
N MET A 465 4.79 14.17 -10.51
CA MET A 465 4.14 15.41 -10.94
C MET A 465 4.35 16.55 -9.95
N SER A 466 4.34 16.26 -8.65
CA SER A 466 4.61 17.25 -7.59
C SER A 466 6.09 17.58 -7.37
N SER A 467 7.04 16.68 -7.69
CA SER A 467 8.48 16.90 -7.44
C SER A 467 9.27 17.35 -8.68
N ALA A 468 9.39 16.49 -9.70
CA ALA A 468 10.17 16.81 -10.91
C ALA A 468 9.43 17.74 -11.87
N PHE A 469 8.10 17.67 -11.93
CA PHE A 469 7.32 18.29 -13.01
C PHE A 469 6.46 19.49 -12.56
N ALA A 470 6.49 19.85 -11.29
CA ALA A 470 5.72 20.98 -10.76
C ALA A 470 6.19 22.36 -11.26
N ILE A 471 7.45 22.46 -11.70
CA ILE A 471 8.06 23.71 -12.21
C ILE A 471 8.45 23.57 -13.70
N ILE A 472 7.69 22.78 -14.48
CA ILE A 472 7.81 22.86 -15.94
C ILE A 472 7.16 24.18 -16.39
N ASN A 473 7.98 25.19 -16.69
CA ASN A 473 7.53 26.44 -17.33
C ASN A 473 7.14 26.26 -18.81
N ASP A 474 7.52 25.13 -19.41
CA ASP A 474 7.25 24.74 -20.80
C ASP A 474 6.00 23.85 -20.87
N GLU A 475 4.84 24.47 -21.10
CA GLU A 475 3.55 23.77 -21.14
C GLU A 475 3.49 22.67 -22.23
N ASP A 476 4.30 22.74 -23.30
CA ASP A 476 4.36 21.68 -24.31
C ASP A 476 5.01 20.41 -23.73
N GLN A 477 6.11 20.55 -22.98
CA GLN A 477 6.78 19.41 -22.32
C GLN A 477 5.88 18.75 -21.27
N LYS A 478 5.16 19.57 -20.51
CA LYS A 478 4.17 19.14 -19.52
C LYS A 478 3.00 18.42 -20.19
N GLY A 479 2.48 18.96 -21.29
CA GLY A 479 1.46 18.35 -22.13
C GLY A 479 1.85 16.97 -22.66
N VAL A 480 3.09 16.80 -23.13
CA VAL A 480 3.62 15.49 -23.59
C VAL A 480 3.66 14.45 -22.47
N ILE A 481 4.04 14.84 -21.25
CA ILE A 481 4.09 13.92 -20.09
C ILE A 481 2.66 13.56 -19.63
N LEU A 482 1.75 14.54 -19.58
CA LEU A 482 0.34 14.31 -19.24
C LEU A 482 -0.37 13.42 -20.27
N ASP A 483 -0.17 13.63 -21.57
CA ASP A 483 -0.71 12.78 -22.63
C ASP A 483 -0.17 11.33 -22.53
N ALA A 484 1.14 11.18 -22.28
CA ALA A 484 1.72 9.86 -22.05
C ALA A 484 1.11 9.17 -20.81
N MET A 485 0.94 9.89 -19.70
CA MET A 485 0.30 9.39 -18.47
C MET A 485 -1.17 8.99 -18.71
N LEU A 486 -1.97 9.82 -19.38
CA LEU A 486 -3.39 9.56 -19.62
C LEU A 486 -3.60 8.36 -20.56
N ARG A 487 -2.78 8.22 -21.61
CA ARG A 487 -2.80 7.02 -22.47
C ARG A 487 -2.36 5.77 -21.71
N SER A 488 -1.31 5.91 -20.90
CA SER A 488 -0.79 4.84 -20.04
C SER A 488 -1.83 4.35 -19.03
N MET A 489 -2.57 5.25 -18.40
CA MET A 489 -3.71 4.95 -17.51
C MET A 489 -4.81 4.15 -18.21
N VAL A 490 -5.25 4.57 -19.40
CA VAL A 490 -6.30 3.85 -20.16
C VAL A 490 -5.81 2.46 -20.59
N LEU A 491 -4.55 2.36 -21.03
CA LEU A 491 -3.94 1.06 -21.34
C LEU A 491 -3.89 0.16 -20.12
N TYR A 492 -3.47 0.67 -18.96
CA TYR A 492 -3.37 -0.10 -17.71
C TYR A 492 -4.72 -0.69 -17.29
N HIS A 493 -5.79 0.13 -17.30
CA HIS A 493 -7.15 -0.35 -17.06
C HIS A 493 -7.55 -1.49 -18.01
N SER A 494 -7.22 -1.37 -19.30
CA SER A 494 -7.56 -2.39 -20.31
C SER A 494 -6.81 -3.72 -20.17
N VAL A 495 -5.65 -3.74 -19.49
CA VAL A 495 -4.83 -4.95 -19.31
C VAL A 495 -4.88 -5.50 -17.87
N LEU A 496 -5.34 -4.72 -16.89
CA LEU A 496 -5.43 -5.11 -15.49
C LEU A 496 -6.60 -6.08 -15.26
N PRO A 497 -6.36 -7.35 -14.87
CA PRO A 497 -7.44 -8.31 -14.68
C PRO A 497 -8.37 -7.94 -13.52
N ALA A 498 -9.68 -8.12 -13.70
CA ALA A 498 -10.69 -7.83 -12.67
C ALA A 498 -10.53 -8.62 -11.34
N SER A 499 -9.70 -9.67 -11.31
CA SER A 499 -9.36 -10.40 -10.08
C SER A 499 -8.27 -9.71 -9.23
N ARG A 500 -7.57 -8.70 -9.77
CA ARG A 500 -6.45 -8.00 -9.14
C ARG A 500 -6.93 -6.83 -8.27
N ASN A 501 -7.78 -7.16 -7.30
CA ASN A 501 -8.51 -6.19 -6.47
C ASN A 501 -7.60 -5.21 -5.70
N ARG A 502 -6.39 -5.63 -5.29
CA ARG A 502 -5.46 -4.78 -4.56
C ARG A 502 -4.82 -3.74 -5.48
N GLU A 503 -4.42 -4.18 -6.65
CA GLU A 503 -3.83 -3.35 -7.71
C GLU A 503 -4.88 -2.38 -8.29
N GLN A 504 -6.15 -2.80 -8.39
CA GLN A 504 -7.28 -1.93 -8.73
C GLN A 504 -7.54 -0.85 -7.66
N LEU A 505 -7.47 -1.19 -6.36
CA LEU A 505 -7.61 -0.19 -5.29
C LEU A 505 -6.54 0.90 -5.40
N VAL A 506 -5.26 0.51 -5.45
CA VAL A 506 -4.12 1.45 -5.61
C VAL A 506 -4.27 2.31 -6.87
N PHE A 507 -4.82 1.74 -7.95
CA PHE A 507 -5.10 2.50 -9.16
C PHE A 507 -6.18 3.57 -8.94
N VAL A 508 -7.31 3.24 -8.29
CA VAL A 508 -8.35 4.24 -7.98
C VAL A 508 -7.87 5.32 -6.99
N GLU A 509 -7.05 4.96 -6.00
CA GLU A 509 -6.38 5.92 -5.11
C GLU A 509 -5.51 6.91 -5.90
N THR A 510 -4.79 6.40 -6.91
CA THR A 510 -3.97 7.20 -7.82
C THR A 510 -4.83 8.15 -8.67
N LEU A 511 -5.93 7.65 -9.25
CA LEU A 511 -6.88 8.45 -10.05
C LEU A 511 -7.50 9.61 -9.26
N GLN A 512 -7.70 9.45 -7.95
CA GLN A 512 -8.28 10.49 -7.09
C GLN A 512 -7.46 11.80 -7.08
N GLN A 513 -6.16 11.73 -7.37
CA GLN A 513 -5.29 12.90 -7.39
C GLN A 513 -5.25 13.60 -8.77
N PHE A 514 -5.67 12.92 -9.85
CA PHE A 514 -5.52 13.43 -11.23
C PHE A 514 -6.16 14.80 -11.51
N PRO A 515 -7.28 15.20 -10.87
CA PRO A 515 -7.83 16.56 -11.01
C PRO A 515 -6.91 17.70 -10.51
N LEU A 516 -5.74 17.41 -9.93
CA LEU A 516 -4.71 18.41 -9.59
C LEU A 516 -3.85 18.82 -10.79
N TRP A 517 -3.84 18.03 -11.88
CA TRP A 517 -2.96 18.25 -13.04
C TRP A 517 -3.65 18.13 -14.40
N CYS A 518 -4.80 17.47 -14.48
CA CYS A 518 -5.56 17.27 -15.71
C CYS A 518 -6.72 18.25 -15.82
N SER A 519 -7.09 18.64 -17.04
CA SER A 519 -8.24 19.52 -17.27
C SER A 519 -9.58 18.82 -16.99
N SER A 520 -10.63 19.62 -16.75
CA SER A 520 -12.01 19.14 -16.60
C SER A 520 -12.50 18.28 -17.77
N ASP A 521 -11.98 18.51 -18.98
CA ASP A 521 -12.31 17.74 -20.17
C ASP A 521 -11.52 16.41 -20.21
N GLN A 522 -10.21 16.44 -19.93
CA GLN A 522 -9.38 15.22 -19.83
C GLN A 522 -9.90 14.26 -18.75
N ILE A 523 -10.30 14.79 -17.59
CA ILE A 523 -10.93 14.00 -16.52
C ILE A 523 -12.25 13.38 -17.01
N TYR A 524 -13.10 14.15 -17.70
CA TYR A 524 -14.38 13.67 -18.20
C TYR A 524 -14.24 12.60 -19.29
N GLU A 525 -13.33 12.76 -20.24
CA GLU A 525 -13.14 11.83 -21.36
C GLU A 525 -12.34 10.58 -20.99
N MET A 526 -11.34 10.71 -20.11
CA MET A 526 -10.36 9.63 -19.87
C MET A 526 -10.51 8.94 -18.51
N VAL A 527 -10.89 9.67 -17.45
CA VAL A 527 -10.96 9.13 -16.07
C VAL A 527 -12.38 8.65 -15.72
N MET A 528 -13.41 9.43 -16.07
CA MET A 528 -14.80 9.05 -15.75
C MET A 528 -15.24 7.70 -16.32
N PRO A 529 -14.89 7.29 -17.56
CA PRO A 529 -15.25 5.98 -18.08
C PRO A 529 -14.63 4.84 -17.26
N ILE A 530 -13.34 4.94 -16.93
CA ILE A 530 -12.61 3.97 -16.09
C ILE A 530 -13.28 3.84 -14.72
N LEU A 531 -13.67 4.96 -14.09
CA LEU A 531 -14.37 4.92 -12.82
C LEU A 531 -15.73 4.22 -12.94
N PHE A 532 -16.50 4.46 -14.00
CA PHE A 532 -17.77 3.76 -14.22
C PHE A 532 -17.60 2.26 -14.46
N ASP A 533 -16.58 1.84 -15.23
CA ASP A 533 -16.26 0.42 -15.42
C ASP A 533 -15.92 -0.25 -14.07
N LEU A 534 -15.08 0.40 -13.25
CA LEU A 534 -14.68 -0.10 -11.92
C LEU A 534 -15.81 -0.08 -10.88
N ILE A 535 -16.80 0.80 -11.04
CA ILE A 535 -18.04 0.82 -10.23
C ILE A 535 -18.96 -0.35 -10.59
N GLU A 536 -19.02 -0.74 -11.87
CA GLU A 536 -19.87 -1.85 -12.33
C GLU A 536 -19.21 -3.23 -12.08
N ASP A 537 -17.98 -3.42 -12.59
CA ASP A 537 -17.31 -4.73 -12.67
C ASP A 537 -16.34 -5.01 -11.51
N GLY A 538 -15.98 -4.00 -10.70
CA GLY A 538 -15.01 -4.15 -9.61
C GLY A 538 -15.53 -4.94 -8.41
N ALA A 539 -14.62 -5.48 -7.60
CA ALA A 539 -14.99 -6.02 -6.29
C ALA A 539 -15.51 -4.92 -5.34
N ARG A 540 -16.36 -5.26 -4.36
CA ARG A 540 -17.04 -4.28 -3.49
C ARG A 540 -16.15 -3.15 -2.91
N PRO A 541 -14.91 -3.40 -2.42
CA PRO A 541 -14.01 -2.32 -1.98
C PRO A 541 -13.62 -1.37 -3.12
N VAL A 542 -13.33 -1.90 -4.32
CA VAL A 542 -13.00 -1.13 -5.52
C VAL A 542 -14.19 -0.27 -5.95
N GLN A 543 -15.41 -0.84 -5.99
CA GLN A 543 -16.62 -0.10 -6.31
C GLN A 543 -16.86 1.06 -5.33
N SER A 544 -16.68 0.82 -4.03
CA SER A 544 -16.88 1.82 -2.97
C SER A 544 -15.89 2.98 -3.08
N LEU A 545 -14.62 2.68 -3.39
CA LEU A 545 -13.62 3.73 -3.60
C LEU A 545 -13.82 4.44 -4.94
N ALA A 546 -14.19 3.72 -6.00
CA ALA A 546 -14.43 4.31 -7.33
C ALA A 546 -15.63 5.25 -7.35
N ILE A 547 -16.73 4.93 -6.66
CA ILE A 547 -17.87 5.85 -6.52
C ILE A 547 -17.51 7.08 -5.66
N GLN A 548 -16.69 6.92 -4.60
CA GLN A 548 -16.17 8.05 -3.84
C GLN A 548 -15.29 8.97 -4.70
N THR A 549 -14.38 8.40 -5.49
CA THR A 549 -13.52 9.14 -6.41
C THR A 549 -14.31 9.81 -7.51
N LEU A 550 -15.36 9.18 -8.06
CA LEU A 550 -16.28 9.78 -9.02
C LEU A 550 -16.92 11.06 -8.46
N VAL A 551 -17.47 11.00 -7.24
CA VAL A 551 -18.10 12.15 -6.57
C VAL A 551 -17.09 13.29 -6.31
N LYS A 552 -15.86 12.95 -5.89
CA LYS A 552 -14.75 13.93 -5.76
C LYS A 552 -14.40 14.59 -7.09
N CYS A 553 -14.35 13.82 -8.18
CA CYS A 553 -14.06 14.33 -9.52
C CYS A 553 -15.22 15.16 -10.10
N ILE A 554 -16.48 14.89 -9.76
CA ILE A 554 -17.64 15.74 -10.11
C ILE A 554 -17.50 17.12 -9.44
N ARG A 555 -17.23 17.19 -8.13
CA ARG A 555 -17.06 18.47 -7.40
C ARG A 555 -15.96 19.35 -8.01
N ARG A 556 -14.87 18.73 -8.47
CA ARG A 556 -13.71 19.43 -9.08
C ARG A 556 -13.87 19.74 -10.57
N ASN A 557 -14.95 19.31 -11.24
CA ASN A 557 -15.12 19.55 -12.66
C ASN A 557 -15.72 20.93 -12.91
N GLU A 558 -14.97 21.82 -13.54
CA GLU A 558 -15.37 23.21 -13.79
C GLU A 558 -16.46 23.33 -14.87
N ASN A 559 -16.57 22.32 -15.75
CA ASN A 559 -17.51 22.31 -16.87
C ASN A 559 -18.92 21.85 -16.39
N SER A 560 -19.87 22.78 -16.34
CA SER A 560 -21.25 22.50 -15.87
C SER A 560 -21.97 21.45 -16.73
N SER A 561 -21.70 21.36 -18.03
CA SER A 561 -22.30 20.33 -18.89
C SER A 561 -21.78 18.93 -18.54
N HIS A 562 -20.52 18.82 -18.13
CA HIS A 562 -19.94 17.57 -17.64
C HIS A 562 -20.52 17.19 -16.28
N ARG A 563 -20.60 18.12 -15.33
CA ARG A 563 -21.26 17.88 -14.02
C ARG A 563 -22.71 17.44 -14.19
N PHE A 564 -23.49 18.17 -14.98
CA PHE A 564 -24.88 17.84 -15.29
C PHE A 564 -25.03 16.42 -15.87
N SER A 565 -24.20 16.07 -16.88
CA SER A 565 -24.17 14.74 -17.48
C SER A 565 -23.92 13.63 -16.44
N LEU A 566 -22.89 13.81 -15.60
CA LEU A 566 -22.52 12.83 -14.56
C LEU A 566 -23.57 12.69 -13.46
N LEU A 567 -24.14 13.81 -12.98
CA LEU A 567 -25.21 13.83 -11.99
C LEU A 567 -26.51 13.25 -12.53
N SER A 568 -26.84 13.52 -13.81
CA SER A 568 -27.97 12.89 -14.49
C SER A 568 -27.76 11.37 -14.61
N LYS A 569 -26.56 10.92 -15.00
CA LYS A 569 -26.21 9.50 -15.08
C LYS A 569 -26.29 8.80 -13.73
N LEU A 570 -25.75 9.38 -12.65
CA LEU A 570 -25.88 8.82 -11.30
C LEU A 570 -27.34 8.65 -10.89
N ARG A 571 -28.19 9.65 -11.16
CA ARG A 571 -29.59 9.61 -10.77
C ARG A 571 -30.42 8.64 -11.62
N GLY A 572 -30.20 8.60 -12.94
CA GLY A 572 -30.93 7.73 -13.86
C GLY A 572 -30.44 6.27 -13.84
N GLU A 573 -29.13 6.04 -13.93
CA GLU A 573 -28.55 4.70 -14.11
C GLU A 573 -28.17 4.00 -12.80
N TYR A 574 -28.11 4.73 -11.68
CA TYR A 574 -27.84 4.19 -10.34
C TYR A 574 -29.02 4.37 -9.37
N GLY A 575 -29.49 5.60 -9.16
CA GLY A 575 -30.63 5.89 -8.28
C GLY A 575 -31.94 5.20 -8.71
N HIS A 576 -32.29 5.29 -9.98
CA HIS A 576 -33.46 4.61 -10.57
C HIS A 576 -33.12 3.25 -11.21
N ALA A 577 -32.00 2.63 -10.85
CA ALA A 577 -31.56 1.40 -11.49
C ALA A 577 -32.49 0.22 -11.21
N ARG A 578 -32.62 -0.68 -12.19
CA ARG A 578 -33.23 -2.01 -11.99
C ARG A 578 -32.36 -2.92 -11.10
N SER A 579 -31.06 -2.66 -11.04
CA SER A 579 -30.12 -3.39 -10.19
C SER A 579 -30.12 -2.80 -8.78
N PHE A 580 -30.45 -3.60 -7.77
CA PHE A 580 -30.41 -3.15 -6.38
C PHE A 580 -28.99 -2.79 -5.94
N TRP A 581 -27.95 -3.46 -6.47
CA TRP A 581 -26.55 -3.13 -6.20
C TRP A 581 -26.19 -1.71 -6.62
N ARG A 582 -26.67 -1.26 -7.78
CA ARG A 582 -26.47 0.12 -8.25
C ARG A 582 -27.20 1.13 -7.37
N ARG A 583 -28.38 0.80 -6.85
CA ARG A 583 -29.11 1.65 -5.87
C ARG A 583 -28.39 1.72 -4.52
N LEU A 584 -27.80 0.61 -4.07
CA LEU A 584 -26.92 0.61 -2.88
C LEU A 584 -25.67 1.49 -3.09
N LEU A 585 -25.08 1.50 -4.29
CA LEU A 585 -23.96 2.37 -4.67
C LEU A 585 -24.38 3.84 -4.84
N TYR A 586 -25.62 4.11 -5.27
CA TYR A 586 -26.17 5.48 -5.25
C TYR A 586 -26.26 6.00 -3.82
N LEU A 587 -26.74 5.18 -2.87
CA LEU A 587 -26.73 5.54 -1.45
C LEU A 587 -25.32 5.74 -0.89
N ASP A 588 -24.30 4.99 -1.34
CA ASP A 588 -22.89 5.30 -1.03
C ASP A 588 -22.47 6.68 -1.58
N ALA A 589 -22.84 6.98 -2.84
CA ALA A 589 -22.55 8.28 -3.45
C ALA A 589 -23.19 9.45 -2.69
N CYS A 590 -24.41 9.28 -2.16
CA CYS A 590 -25.07 10.27 -1.30
C CYS A 590 -24.29 10.56 -0.01
N VAL A 591 -23.71 9.52 0.62
CA VAL A 591 -22.85 9.68 1.81
C VAL A 591 -21.57 10.43 1.45
N TYR A 592 -20.85 9.96 0.42
CA TYR A 592 -19.60 10.60 -0.02
C TYR A 592 -19.79 12.02 -0.55
N ALA A 593 -20.97 12.36 -1.07
CA ALA A 593 -21.30 13.73 -1.45
C ALA A 593 -21.39 14.66 -0.23
N LEU A 594 -21.92 14.18 0.90
CA LEU A 594 -22.07 14.94 2.14
C LEU A 594 -20.73 15.23 2.84
N ASP A 595 -19.72 14.36 2.66
CA ASP A 595 -18.38 14.61 3.18
C ASP A 595 -17.75 15.87 2.54
N ILE A 596 -17.98 16.07 1.24
CA ILE A 596 -17.24 17.05 0.43
C ILE A 596 -18.04 18.27 -0.02
N ASN A 597 -19.37 18.20 -0.11
CA ASN A 597 -20.24 19.31 -0.54
C ASN A 597 -21.12 19.82 0.61
N SER A 598 -21.68 21.02 0.45
CA SER A 598 -22.62 21.59 1.41
C SER A 598 -23.89 20.76 1.53
N ARG A 599 -24.57 20.94 2.66
CA ARG A 599 -25.92 20.42 2.89
C ARG A 599 -26.88 20.80 1.78
N GLN A 600 -26.82 22.05 1.30
CA GLN A 600 -27.69 22.56 0.24
C GLN A 600 -27.42 21.87 -1.11
N TYR A 601 -26.16 21.71 -1.51
CA TYR A 601 -25.81 21.06 -2.77
C TYR A 601 -26.18 19.57 -2.78
N CYS A 602 -25.90 18.86 -1.68
CA CYS A 602 -26.30 17.47 -1.51
C CYS A 602 -27.81 17.30 -1.52
N ARG A 603 -28.54 18.20 -0.84
CA ARG A 603 -29.98 18.22 -0.82
C ARG A 603 -30.56 18.27 -2.24
N LEU A 604 -30.09 19.19 -3.07
CA LEU A 604 -30.64 19.45 -4.40
C LEU A 604 -30.22 18.42 -5.47
N ASN A 605 -29.05 17.78 -5.31
CA ASN A 605 -28.48 16.91 -6.36
C ASN A 605 -28.49 15.41 -6.01
N PHE A 606 -28.64 15.02 -4.73
CA PHE A 606 -28.50 13.63 -4.29
C PHE A 606 -29.65 13.12 -3.40
N ILE A 607 -30.23 13.95 -2.53
CA ILE A 607 -31.12 13.46 -1.47
C ILE A 607 -32.54 13.12 -1.96
N ASP A 608 -33.09 13.79 -2.98
CA ASP A 608 -34.47 13.54 -3.45
C ASP A 608 -34.73 12.03 -3.74
N ILE A 609 -33.86 11.42 -4.54
CA ILE A 609 -33.98 10.01 -4.94
C ILE A 609 -33.56 9.08 -3.78
N ALA A 610 -32.63 9.50 -2.92
CA ALA A 610 -32.26 8.73 -1.74
C ALA A 610 -33.44 8.56 -0.77
N ILE A 611 -34.32 9.55 -0.66
CA ILE A 611 -35.59 9.46 0.08
C ILE A 611 -36.60 8.56 -0.63
N GLU A 612 -36.66 8.55 -1.97
CA GLU A 612 -37.51 7.60 -2.71
C GLU A 612 -37.11 6.13 -2.48
N LEU A 613 -35.82 5.86 -2.22
CA LEU A 613 -35.31 4.53 -1.90
C LEU A 613 -35.69 4.02 -0.49
N LEU A 614 -36.34 4.83 0.35
CA LEU A 614 -36.96 4.35 1.59
C LEU A 614 -38.13 3.39 1.31
N GLU A 615 -38.82 3.57 0.18
CA GLU A 615 -39.97 2.76 -0.26
C GLU A 615 -39.57 1.66 -1.28
N ASP A 616 -38.27 1.34 -1.37
CA ASP A 616 -37.74 0.41 -2.37
C ASP A 616 -38.31 -1.02 -2.22
N ALA A 617 -38.61 -1.69 -3.34
CA ALA A 617 -39.09 -3.08 -3.33
C ALA A 617 -38.11 -4.08 -2.68
N VAL A 618 -36.80 -3.78 -2.63
CA VAL A 618 -35.75 -4.67 -2.10
C VAL A 618 -35.37 -4.29 -0.66
N PRO A 619 -35.55 -5.19 0.34
CA PRO A 619 -35.28 -4.89 1.76
C PRO A 619 -33.89 -4.32 2.02
N ASN A 620 -32.83 -4.88 1.42
CA ASN A 620 -31.45 -4.39 1.59
C ASN A 620 -31.26 -2.91 1.20
N VAL A 621 -32.05 -2.41 0.23
CA VAL A 621 -31.99 -1.00 -0.19
C VAL A 621 -32.70 -0.12 0.84
N ARG A 622 -33.91 -0.52 1.28
CA ARG A 622 -34.64 0.16 2.35
C ARG A 622 -33.80 0.24 3.63
N LEU A 623 -33.27 -0.90 4.09
CA LEU A 623 -32.39 -1.02 5.26
C LEU A 623 -31.26 0.02 5.22
N LYS A 624 -30.56 0.12 4.09
CA LYS A 624 -29.49 1.11 3.92
C LYS A 624 -30.00 2.55 3.92
N ALA A 625 -31.09 2.85 3.22
CA ALA A 625 -31.67 4.19 3.21
C ALA A 625 -32.14 4.62 4.62
N ILE A 626 -32.74 3.70 5.38
CA ILE A 626 -33.20 3.92 6.76
C ILE A 626 -32.04 4.20 7.72
N THR A 627 -30.91 3.47 7.61
CA THR A 627 -29.72 3.77 8.45
C THR A 627 -29.10 5.15 8.17
N LEU A 628 -29.34 5.72 6.98
CA LEU A 628 -28.90 7.08 6.61
C LEU A 628 -29.94 8.16 6.97
N LEU A 629 -31.19 7.78 7.23
CA LEU A 629 -32.33 8.67 7.47
C LEU A 629 -32.11 9.70 8.61
N PRO A 630 -31.49 9.36 9.77
CA PRO A 630 -31.23 10.35 10.82
C PRO A 630 -30.33 11.49 10.34
N HIS A 631 -29.31 11.18 9.52
CA HIS A 631 -28.41 12.19 8.95
C HIS A 631 -29.16 13.10 7.97
N TRP A 632 -30.00 12.53 7.09
CA TRP A 632 -30.83 13.31 6.17
C TRP A 632 -31.83 14.21 6.90
N LYS A 633 -32.45 13.74 7.99
CA LYS A 633 -33.36 14.59 8.80
C LYS A 633 -32.62 15.79 9.41
N ILE A 634 -31.40 15.61 9.93
CA ILE A 634 -30.58 16.72 10.45
C ILE A 634 -30.29 17.75 9.34
N ILE A 635 -29.94 17.28 8.14
CA ILE A 635 -29.66 18.13 6.97
C ILE A 635 -30.90 18.93 6.58
N LEU A 636 -32.04 18.27 6.42
CA LEU A 636 -33.30 18.90 6.02
C LEU A 636 -33.82 19.91 7.07
N THR A 637 -33.65 19.60 8.35
CA THR A 637 -33.99 20.49 9.47
C THR A 637 -33.08 21.73 9.49
N ALA A 638 -31.80 21.58 9.16
CA ALA A 638 -30.87 22.71 9.06
C ALA A 638 -31.20 23.65 7.87
N LEU A 639 -31.78 23.11 6.80
CA LEU A 639 -32.18 23.84 5.58
C LEU A 639 -33.64 24.33 5.60
N SER A 640 -34.43 23.97 6.62
CA SER A 640 -35.87 24.25 6.70
C SER A 640 -36.68 23.73 5.50
N ASP A 641 -36.36 22.51 5.01
CA ASP A 641 -37.11 21.88 3.92
C ASP A 641 -38.32 21.10 4.46
N ASP A 642 -39.36 21.86 4.82
CA ASP A 642 -40.60 21.31 5.38
C ASP A 642 -41.22 20.22 4.51
N LYS A 643 -41.13 20.35 3.18
CA LYS A 643 -41.70 19.37 2.22
C LYS A 643 -41.08 17.98 2.36
N MET A 644 -39.75 17.90 2.51
CA MET A 644 -39.07 16.62 2.69
C MET A 644 -39.10 16.15 4.15
N LEU A 645 -39.14 17.06 5.12
CA LEU A 645 -39.37 16.71 6.52
C LEU A 645 -40.74 16.06 6.73
N ASP A 646 -41.80 16.59 6.10
CA ASP A 646 -43.14 16.00 6.09
C ASP A 646 -43.13 14.62 5.41
N ARG A 647 -42.40 14.45 4.28
CA ARG A 647 -42.26 13.12 3.65
C ARG A 647 -41.58 12.10 4.58
N ILE A 648 -40.53 12.50 5.29
CA ILE A 648 -39.87 11.63 6.29
C ILE A 648 -40.80 11.35 7.47
N ARG A 649 -41.57 12.34 7.93
CA ARG A 649 -42.57 12.15 9.00
C ARG A 649 -43.64 11.14 8.57
N ILE A 650 -44.23 11.30 7.40
CA ILE A 650 -45.24 10.38 6.85
C ILE A 650 -44.67 8.97 6.71
N PHE A 651 -43.47 8.82 6.13
CA PHE A 651 -42.79 7.52 6.05
C PHE A 651 -42.63 6.88 7.44
N LEU A 652 -42.18 7.64 8.44
CA LEU A 652 -42.08 7.14 9.80
C LEU A 652 -43.46 6.85 10.43
N GLU A 653 -44.50 7.62 10.18
CA GLU A 653 -45.83 7.36 10.74
C GLU A 653 -46.50 6.12 10.09
N GLU A 654 -46.30 5.90 8.78
CA GLU A 654 -46.94 4.82 8.03
C GLU A 654 -46.18 3.48 8.10
N CYS A 655 -44.84 3.47 8.09
CA CYS A 655 -44.01 2.25 8.07
C CYS A 655 -43.88 1.54 9.43
N SER A 656 -44.98 1.47 10.20
CA SER A 656 -45.05 0.77 11.49
C SER A 656 -44.97 -0.76 11.38
N VAL A 657 -45.10 -1.33 10.18
CA VAL A 657 -44.95 -2.77 9.90
C VAL A 657 -44.29 -2.97 8.53
N ASP A 658 -42.96 -2.90 8.45
CA ASP A 658 -42.27 -3.49 7.29
C ASP A 658 -42.43 -5.02 7.33
N SER A 659 -42.61 -5.64 6.17
CA SER A 659 -42.67 -7.09 5.99
C SER A 659 -41.36 -7.81 6.34
N ASP A 660 -40.23 -7.10 6.25
CA ASP A 660 -38.90 -7.60 6.57
C ASP A 660 -38.50 -7.15 7.98
N ARG A 661 -38.12 -8.12 8.82
CA ARG A 661 -37.79 -7.89 10.22
C ARG A 661 -36.60 -6.94 10.38
N ASP A 662 -35.54 -7.16 9.60
CA ASP A 662 -34.29 -6.42 9.78
C ASP A 662 -34.47 -4.95 9.35
N VAL A 663 -35.38 -4.70 8.39
CA VAL A 663 -35.83 -3.36 8.03
C VAL A 663 -36.71 -2.73 9.12
N ALA A 664 -37.65 -3.48 9.71
CA ALA A 664 -38.50 -3.00 10.80
C ALA A 664 -37.69 -2.62 12.06
N ASP A 665 -36.70 -3.44 12.41
CA ASP A 665 -35.77 -3.18 13.52
C ASP A 665 -34.97 -1.90 13.25
N ALA A 666 -34.42 -1.73 12.04
CA ALA A 666 -33.71 -0.51 11.64
C ALA A 666 -34.60 0.75 11.62
N ILE A 667 -35.90 0.63 11.32
CA ILE A 667 -36.86 1.75 11.44
C ILE A 667 -37.01 2.14 12.91
N SER A 668 -37.06 1.17 13.84
CA SER A 668 -37.13 1.44 15.28
C SER A 668 -35.86 2.13 15.78
N GLU A 669 -34.68 1.65 15.38
CA GLU A 669 -33.39 2.30 15.70
C GLU A 669 -33.32 3.72 15.12
N ALA A 670 -33.76 3.93 13.88
CA ALA A 670 -33.78 5.26 13.25
C ALA A 670 -34.69 6.25 13.98
N ARG A 671 -35.86 5.83 14.48
CA ARG A 671 -36.71 6.67 15.35
C ARG A 671 -35.99 7.07 16.63
N GLN A 672 -35.41 6.10 17.33
CA GLN A 672 -34.71 6.35 18.58
C GLN A 672 -33.52 7.29 18.38
N ALA A 673 -32.74 7.10 17.32
CA ALA A 673 -31.64 7.99 16.94
C ALA A 673 -32.14 9.40 16.61
N ILE A 674 -33.30 9.54 15.97
CA ILE A 674 -33.92 10.83 15.66
C ILE A 674 -34.42 11.55 16.93
N GLU A 675 -35.15 10.86 17.81
CA GLU A 675 -35.64 11.41 19.08
C GLU A 675 -34.49 11.85 20.00
N ASN A 676 -33.44 11.02 20.10
CA ASN A 676 -32.22 11.38 20.85
C ASN A 676 -31.53 12.63 20.28
N ASN A 677 -31.48 12.80 18.96
CA ASN A 677 -30.87 13.97 18.32
C ASN A 677 -31.68 15.26 18.52
N GLU A 678 -33.00 15.18 18.64
CA GLU A 678 -33.86 16.33 18.98
C GLU A 678 -33.64 16.79 20.44
N LEU A 679 -33.34 15.86 21.35
CA LEU A 679 -32.98 16.16 22.74
C LEU A 679 -31.56 16.76 22.88
N SER A 680 -30.63 16.41 21.99
CA SER A 680 -29.23 16.86 22.03
C SER A 680 -28.95 18.11 21.19
N HIS A 681 -29.92 19.03 21.03
CA HIS A 681 -29.81 20.21 20.18
C HIS A 681 -28.78 21.27 20.64
N HIS A 682 -27.50 20.96 20.51
CA HIS A 682 -26.39 21.90 20.45
C HIS A 682 -25.66 21.70 19.11
N ARG A 683 -26.01 22.54 18.12
CA ARG A 683 -25.31 22.55 16.83
C ARG A 683 -23.84 22.82 17.09
N ARG A 684 -22.94 21.93 16.64
CA ARG A 684 -21.49 22.15 16.80
C ARG A 684 -21.10 23.34 15.91
N PRO A 685 -20.63 24.48 16.46
CA PRO A 685 -20.41 25.70 15.65
C PRO A 685 -19.40 25.50 14.52
N GLN A 686 -18.49 24.54 14.68
CA GLN A 686 -17.54 24.10 13.66
C GLN A 686 -18.22 23.53 12.42
N GLU A 687 -19.23 22.65 12.57
CA GLU A 687 -19.94 22.05 11.43
C GLU A 687 -20.68 23.10 10.60
N GLU A 688 -21.28 24.10 11.24
CA GLU A 688 -21.91 25.22 10.54
C GLU A 688 -20.91 26.13 9.83
N ALA A 689 -19.72 26.35 10.40
CA ALA A 689 -18.66 27.11 9.77
C ALA A 689 -18.10 26.39 8.53
N GLU A 690 -17.89 25.07 8.63
CA GLU A 690 -17.44 24.24 7.52
C GLU A 690 -18.49 24.13 6.40
N ASP A 691 -19.78 23.99 6.72
CA ASP A 691 -20.87 23.97 5.74
C ASP A 691 -20.99 25.32 5.01
N LYS A 692 -20.96 26.45 5.74
CA LYS A 692 -20.92 27.80 5.14
C LYS A 692 -19.73 27.98 4.21
N ARG A 693 -18.54 27.49 4.59
CA ARG A 693 -17.36 27.50 3.73
C ARG A 693 -17.61 26.69 2.44
N ARG A 694 -18.18 25.48 2.53
CA ARG A 694 -18.50 24.67 1.34
C ARG A 694 -19.49 25.36 0.40
N VAL A 695 -20.51 26.04 0.94
CA VAL A 695 -21.46 26.86 0.13
C VAL A 695 -20.73 27.96 -0.64
N SER A 696 -19.88 28.76 0.02
CA SER A 696 -19.13 29.81 -0.67
C SER A 696 -18.12 29.27 -1.70
N GLU A 697 -17.55 28.08 -1.48
CA GLU A 697 -16.75 27.40 -2.50
C GLU A 697 -17.61 26.97 -3.71
N GLU A 698 -18.82 26.47 -3.49
CA GLU A 698 -19.75 26.04 -4.54
C GLU A 698 -20.31 27.21 -5.37
N GLU A 699 -20.56 28.36 -4.73
CA GLU A 699 -20.89 29.61 -5.41
C GLU A 699 -19.75 30.06 -6.32
N ASN A 700 -18.52 30.08 -5.81
CA ASN A 700 -17.32 30.48 -6.56
C ASN A 700 -17.00 29.53 -7.74
N LEU A 701 -17.27 28.23 -7.58
CA LEU A 701 -17.07 27.21 -8.62
C LEU A 701 -18.28 27.07 -9.58
N GLY A 702 -19.36 27.83 -9.37
CA GLY A 702 -20.56 27.78 -10.20
C GLY A 702 -21.32 26.45 -10.12
N LEU A 703 -21.22 25.71 -9.01
CA LEU A 703 -21.92 24.44 -8.78
C LEU A 703 -23.40 24.65 -8.47
N VAL A 704 -23.80 25.83 -8.00
CA VAL A 704 -25.17 26.14 -7.56
C VAL A 704 -26.22 25.88 -8.65
N SER A 705 -25.89 26.08 -9.95
CA SER A 705 -26.83 25.87 -11.06
C SER A 705 -27.03 24.41 -11.48
N ASP A 706 -26.22 23.46 -11.00
CA ASP A 706 -26.26 22.05 -11.46
C ASP A 706 -27.65 21.40 -11.32
N HIS A 707 -28.39 21.81 -10.28
CA HIS A 707 -29.75 21.33 -10.00
C HIS A 707 -30.83 22.01 -10.87
N GLU A 708 -30.59 23.23 -11.37
CA GLU A 708 -31.56 23.98 -12.18
C GLU A 708 -31.71 23.34 -13.56
N ASP A 709 -30.57 22.99 -14.18
CA ASP A 709 -30.50 22.24 -15.44
C ASP A 709 -31.22 20.90 -15.33
N SER A 710 -31.11 20.23 -14.17
CA SER A 710 -31.89 19.03 -13.87
C SER A 710 -33.39 19.28 -13.80
N SER A 711 -33.81 20.39 -13.21
CA SER A 711 -35.23 20.75 -13.14
C SER A 711 -35.78 21.02 -14.55
N ALA A 712 -34.96 21.63 -15.42
CA ALA A 712 -35.30 21.92 -16.80
C ALA A 712 -35.44 20.62 -17.61
N ASP A 713 -34.45 19.74 -17.59
CA ASP A 713 -34.48 18.48 -18.34
C ASP A 713 -35.59 17.54 -17.86
N SER A 714 -35.86 17.50 -16.54
CA SER A 714 -37.00 16.75 -15.99
C SER A 714 -38.35 17.32 -16.49
N LYS A 715 -38.49 18.65 -16.57
CA LYS A 715 -39.68 19.30 -17.17
C LYS A 715 -39.81 18.93 -18.65
N TRP A 716 -38.74 19.06 -19.45
CA TRP A 716 -38.72 18.69 -20.87
C TRP A 716 -39.06 17.22 -21.09
N SER A 717 -38.43 16.31 -20.36
CA SER A 717 -38.69 14.87 -20.41
C SER A 717 -40.12 14.53 -20.00
N SER A 718 -40.67 15.19 -18.97
CA SER A 718 -42.08 15.02 -18.58
C SER A 718 -43.06 15.50 -19.67
N MET A 719 -42.68 16.52 -20.44
CA MET A 719 -43.45 17.06 -21.57
C MET A 719 -43.37 16.18 -22.83
N LEU A 720 -42.45 15.21 -22.90
CA LEU A 720 -42.30 14.31 -24.04
C LEU A 720 -42.95 12.94 -23.79
N GLU A 721 -43.56 12.41 -24.85
CA GLU A 721 -44.08 11.05 -24.94
C GLU A 721 -43.31 10.31 -26.06
N TYR A 722 -42.77 9.13 -25.76
CA TYR A 722 -41.97 8.35 -26.71
C TYR A 722 -42.78 7.17 -27.24
N THR A 723 -43.18 7.24 -28.50
CA THR A 723 -43.82 6.11 -29.20
C THR A 723 -42.77 5.29 -29.95
N LEU A 724 -42.79 3.97 -29.79
CA LEU A 724 -42.01 3.06 -30.64
C LEU A 724 -42.73 2.91 -31.98
N VAL A 725 -42.07 3.28 -33.07
CA VAL A 725 -42.59 3.10 -34.42
C VAL A 725 -41.67 2.13 -35.16
N VAL A 726 -42.20 0.96 -35.50
CA VAL A 726 -41.51 0.01 -36.38
C VAL A 726 -41.61 0.51 -37.81
N GLY A 727 -40.48 0.73 -38.46
CA GLY A 727 -40.41 1.08 -39.87
C GLY A 727 -40.87 -0.08 -40.77
N LYS A 728 -41.15 0.21 -42.04
CA LYS A 728 -41.53 -0.80 -43.04
C LYS A 728 -40.40 -1.79 -43.38
N ASP A 729 -39.19 -1.46 -42.94
CA ASP A 729 -37.95 -2.22 -42.98
C ASP A 729 -37.69 -3.04 -41.69
N GLY A 730 -38.62 -3.02 -40.73
CA GLY A 730 -38.47 -3.68 -39.43
C GLY A 730 -37.65 -2.89 -38.41
N GLN A 731 -37.14 -1.71 -38.75
CA GLN A 731 -36.29 -0.93 -37.84
C GLN A 731 -37.14 -0.21 -36.77
N VAL A 732 -36.90 -0.49 -35.49
CA VAL A 732 -37.66 0.11 -34.38
C VAL A 732 -37.09 1.50 -34.05
N VAL A 733 -37.83 2.56 -34.41
CA VAL A 733 -37.44 3.95 -34.18
C VAL A 733 -38.23 4.55 -33.02
N ARG A 734 -37.55 5.11 -32.02
CA ARG A 734 -38.18 5.94 -30.98
C ARG A 734 -38.56 7.30 -31.57
N ARG A 735 -39.84 7.68 -31.52
CA ARG A 735 -40.30 9.03 -31.86
C ARG A 735 -40.82 9.74 -30.61
N ALA A 736 -40.26 10.91 -30.30
CA ALA A 736 -40.78 11.78 -29.27
C ALA A 736 -41.91 12.67 -29.83
N ARG A 737 -42.94 12.91 -29.04
CA ARG A 737 -43.99 13.92 -29.26
C ARG A 737 -44.16 14.76 -28.00
N VAL A 738 -44.46 16.04 -28.14
CA VAL A 738 -44.80 16.90 -27.00
C VAL A 738 -46.25 16.61 -26.59
N LYS A 739 -46.50 16.33 -25.30
CA LYS A 739 -47.82 15.96 -24.76
C LYS A 739 -48.87 17.08 -24.84
N SER A 740 -48.45 18.34 -24.80
CA SER A 740 -49.29 19.51 -25.07
C SER A 740 -48.44 20.72 -25.46
N LEU A 741 -48.92 21.49 -26.44
CA LEU A 741 -48.24 22.69 -26.94
C LEU A 741 -48.30 23.85 -25.93
N ASP A 742 -49.35 23.92 -25.11
CA ASP A 742 -49.57 25.03 -24.17
C ASP A 742 -48.58 25.07 -23.00
N LEU A 743 -47.99 23.92 -22.63
CA LEU A 743 -46.92 23.89 -21.63
C LEU A 743 -45.62 24.53 -22.13
N MET A 744 -45.38 24.55 -23.44
CA MET A 744 -44.17 25.13 -24.02
C MET A 744 -44.14 26.66 -23.89
N ASN A 745 -45.31 27.31 -23.85
CA ASN A 745 -45.45 28.76 -23.78
C ASN A 745 -45.34 29.33 -22.35
N ARG A 746 -45.14 28.49 -21.32
CA ARG A 746 -45.04 28.92 -19.90
C ARG A 746 -43.61 28.93 -19.34
N LEU A 747 -42.60 28.61 -20.15
CA LEU A 747 -41.19 28.66 -19.75
C LEU A 747 -40.60 30.06 -19.98
N PRO A 748 -39.92 30.69 -19.00
CA PRO A 748 -39.22 31.95 -19.23
C PRO A 748 -38.03 31.71 -20.17
N GLY A 749 -38.03 32.40 -21.30
CA GLY A 749 -37.00 32.23 -22.34
C GLY A 749 -35.65 32.85 -21.95
N ARG A 750 -34.57 32.10 -22.14
CA ARG A 750 -33.20 32.63 -22.14
C ARG A 750 -33.07 33.68 -23.27
N PRO A 751 -32.31 34.78 -23.10
CA PRO A 751 -32.26 35.82 -24.14
C PRO A 751 -31.71 35.28 -25.46
N GLN A 752 -32.39 35.57 -26.57
CA GLN A 752 -31.85 35.29 -27.89
C GLN A 752 -30.60 36.14 -28.12
N GLY A 753 -29.46 35.49 -28.34
CA GLY A 753 -28.27 36.15 -28.86
C GLY A 753 -28.58 36.76 -30.22
N LYS A 754 -28.31 38.05 -30.41
CA LYS A 754 -28.44 38.69 -31.73
C LYS A 754 -27.40 38.13 -32.68
N ASP A 755 -27.85 37.60 -33.80
CA ASP A 755 -26.99 37.21 -34.92
C ASP A 755 -26.15 38.39 -35.40
N MET A 756 -24.85 38.13 -35.57
CA MET A 756 -23.88 39.09 -36.04
C MET A 756 -23.73 38.97 -37.56
N SER A 757 -24.44 39.81 -38.31
CA SER A 757 -24.31 39.89 -39.78
C SER A 757 -23.70 41.23 -40.21
N ARG A 758 -22.82 41.17 -41.21
CA ARG A 758 -21.99 42.29 -41.69
C ARG A 758 -22.77 43.20 -42.64
N GLY A 759 -22.51 44.52 -42.59
CA GLY A 759 -22.63 45.36 -43.79
C GLY A 759 -23.06 46.82 -43.59
N THR A 760 -22.09 47.74 -43.67
CA THR A 760 -22.20 49.13 -44.20
C THR A 760 -23.27 50.10 -43.67
N GLY A 761 -22.81 51.29 -43.22
CA GLY A 761 -23.64 52.51 -43.23
C GLY A 761 -23.36 53.52 -42.12
N MET A 762 -22.54 54.54 -42.45
CA MET A 762 -22.39 55.88 -41.83
C MET A 762 -23.28 56.32 -40.64
N GLY A 763 -22.71 57.12 -39.72
CA GLY A 763 -23.48 58.27 -39.18
C GLY A 763 -23.37 58.63 -37.69
N ASN A 764 -22.21 59.12 -37.27
CA ASN A 764 -22.01 60.29 -36.38
C ASN A 764 -22.67 60.41 -34.97
N SER A 765 -21.83 60.85 -34.02
CA SER A 765 -22.12 61.72 -32.84
C SER A 765 -23.12 61.31 -31.74
N GLY A 766 -22.73 61.48 -30.47
CA GLY A 766 -23.72 61.68 -29.39
C GLY A 766 -23.34 61.34 -27.94
N LEU A 767 -22.36 62.05 -27.38
CA LEU A 767 -22.19 62.38 -25.94
C LEU A 767 -23.20 61.84 -24.88
N GLY A 768 -22.66 61.22 -23.82
CA GLY A 768 -22.69 61.83 -22.48
C GLY A 768 -23.64 61.29 -21.39
N GLY A 769 -23.14 61.25 -20.15
CA GLY A 769 -23.90 61.08 -18.89
C GLY A 769 -24.18 59.61 -18.51
N SER A 770 -23.88 59.08 -17.32
CA SER A 770 -24.00 59.63 -15.95
C SER A 770 -25.45 60.02 -15.61
N SER A 771 -26.08 59.63 -14.49
CA SER A 771 -25.63 58.81 -13.34
C SER A 771 -26.73 58.77 -12.25
N VAL A 772 -26.61 57.87 -11.27
CA VAL A 772 -27.23 57.90 -9.90
C VAL A 772 -28.76 57.71 -9.76
N GLY A 773 -29.13 56.90 -8.76
CA GLY A 773 -30.24 57.23 -7.84
C GLY A 773 -31.48 56.33 -7.96
N SER A 774 -31.72 55.30 -7.13
CA SER A 774 -31.85 55.21 -5.66
C SER A 774 -33.23 55.56 -5.10
N GLY A 775 -33.90 54.55 -4.53
CA GLY A 775 -34.74 54.68 -3.33
C GLY A 775 -36.27 54.69 -3.50
N GLY A 776 -36.96 54.04 -2.56
CA GLY A 776 -38.26 54.54 -2.06
C GLY A 776 -39.51 53.66 -2.21
N LEU A 777 -39.66 52.68 -1.32
CA LEU A 777 -40.87 52.42 -0.48
C LEU A 777 -42.26 52.94 -0.92
N GLY A 778 -43.29 52.09 -0.90
CA GLY A 778 -44.70 52.53 -0.89
C GLY A 778 -45.74 51.39 -0.78
N SER A 779 -46.47 51.32 0.34
CA SER A 779 -47.56 50.36 0.62
C SER A 779 -48.91 50.78 -0.02
N GLY A 780 -49.86 49.86 -0.24
CA GLY A 780 -51.15 50.22 -0.87
C GLY A 780 -52.27 49.16 -1.02
N VAL A 781 -52.78 48.62 0.09
CA VAL A 781 -54.20 48.27 0.37
C VAL A 781 -55.13 47.73 -0.77
N ASN A 782 -55.36 46.42 -0.75
CA ASN A 782 -56.65 45.69 -0.54
C ASN A 782 -57.96 45.96 -1.36
N SER A 783 -58.77 44.89 -1.42
CA SER A 783 -60.25 44.81 -1.60
C SER A 783 -60.84 44.58 -3.01
N GLY A 784 -61.58 43.48 -3.18
CA GLY A 784 -62.37 43.13 -4.38
C GLY A 784 -63.32 41.96 -4.14
N MET A 785 -64.54 42.26 -3.70
CA MET A 785 -65.66 41.37 -3.30
C MET A 785 -66.06 40.20 -4.24
N SER A 786 -66.40 39.06 -3.62
CA SER A 786 -67.70 38.32 -3.71
C SER A 786 -68.21 37.71 -5.03
N SER A 787 -69.10 36.70 -5.07
CA SER A 787 -69.54 35.63 -4.15
C SER A 787 -70.59 34.72 -4.86
N LEU A 788 -70.89 33.52 -4.29
CA LEU A 788 -72.05 32.63 -4.61
C LEU A 788 -72.08 31.97 -6.03
N ALA A 789 -72.71 30.80 -6.29
CA ALA A 789 -73.45 29.85 -5.44
C ALA A 789 -73.47 28.38 -5.96
N MET A 790 -73.60 27.44 -5.01
CA MET A 790 -74.42 26.20 -4.99
C MET A 790 -74.59 25.25 -6.21
N ALA A 791 -74.07 24.03 -6.01
CA ALA A 791 -74.80 22.72 -5.95
C ALA A 791 -75.61 22.15 -7.13
N ALA A 792 -75.29 20.88 -7.48
CA ALA A 792 -76.25 19.76 -7.48
C ALA A 792 -75.53 18.39 -7.51
N LYS A 793 -76.06 17.39 -6.80
CA LYS A 793 -75.63 15.97 -6.85
C LYS A 793 -76.38 15.22 -7.95
N ILE A 794 -75.74 14.29 -8.67
CA ILE A 794 -76.35 13.02 -9.11
C ILE A 794 -75.29 11.91 -9.07
N ASP A 795 -75.64 10.79 -8.45
CA ASP A 795 -75.00 9.46 -8.55
C ASP A 795 -76.15 8.45 -8.72
N PRO A 796 -76.02 7.40 -9.53
CA PRO A 796 -76.25 6.07 -8.95
C PRO A 796 -75.39 4.93 -9.52
N SER A 797 -74.59 4.34 -8.63
CA SER A 797 -74.34 2.89 -8.41
C SER A 797 -74.93 1.83 -9.39
N LYS A 798 -74.12 0.81 -9.75
CA LYS A 798 -74.43 -0.63 -9.47
C LYS A 798 -73.31 -1.62 -9.89
N SER A 799 -72.82 -2.39 -8.91
CA SER A 799 -72.57 -3.87 -8.89
C SER A 799 -72.05 -4.61 -10.15
N LYS A 800 -71.19 -5.65 -10.09
CA LYS A 800 -71.26 -6.85 -9.21
C LYS A 800 -70.07 -7.83 -9.48
N LEU A 801 -69.76 -8.70 -8.51
CA LEU A 801 -69.13 -10.06 -8.60
C LEU A 801 -67.64 -10.25 -8.97
N ALA A 802 -66.87 -10.77 -7.99
CA ALA A 802 -65.87 -11.85 -8.17
C ALA A 802 -66.57 -13.23 -7.99
N PRO A 803 -65.97 -14.42 -8.24
CA PRO A 803 -65.08 -15.03 -7.23
C PRO A 803 -64.06 -16.16 -7.68
N LYS A 804 -63.29 -16.65 -6.68
CA LYS A 804 -62.64 -17.99 -6.50
C LYS A 804 -61.16 -18.23 -6.88
N THR A 805 -60.39 -18.56 -5.84
CA THR A 805 -59.19 -19.43 -5.79
C THR A 805 -59.64 -20.92 -5.64
N PRO A 806 -58.77 -21.94 -5.81
CA PRO A 806 -57.63 -22.33 -4.93
C PRO A 806 -56.33 -22.57 -5.76
N THR A 807 -55.20 -23.20 -5.37
CA THR A 807 -54.74 -24.06 -4.23
C THR A 807 -53.31 -23.69 -3.74
N LYS A 808 -52.77 -24.47 -2.79
CA LYS A 808 -51.35 -24.63 -2.35
C LYS A 808 -50.90 -26.10 -2.67
N PRO A 809 -49.63 -26.58 -2.52
CA PRO A 809 -48.62 -26.35 -1.43
C PRO A 809 -47.22 -25.88 -1.94
N SER A 810 -46.41 -25.09 -1.21
CA SER A 810 -45.36 -25.45 -0.20
C SER A 810 -44.35 -26.54 -0.61
N SER A 811 -43.03 -26.46 -0.39
CA SER A 811 -42.30 -25.71 0.66
C SER A 811 -40.80 -25.42 0.36
N SER A 812 -40.36 -24.22 0.77
CA SER A 812 -39.03 -23.80 1.30
C SER A 812 -37.77 -24.70 1.18
N ALA A 813 -36.67 -24.06 0.75
CA ALA A 813 -35.31 -24.33 1.22
C ALA A 813 -34.65 -23.00 1.61
N GLY A 814 -34.04 -22.91 2.80
CA GLY A 814 -33.42 -21.69 3.32
C GLY A 814 -31.92 -21.64 3.11
N THR A 815 -31.36 -20.45 2.97
CA THR A 815 -29.90 -20.20 2.86
C THR A 815 -29.38 -19.52 4.10
N THR A 816 -28.51 -20.20 4.86
CA THR A 816 -27.78 -19.66 6.01
C THR A 816 -26.53 -18.89 5.56
N LEU A 817 -26.27 -17.74 6.19
CA LEU A 817 -25.09 -16.91 5.99
C LEU A 817 -23.83 -17.57 6.60
N PRO A 818 -22.63 -17.43 5.99
CA PRO A 818 -21.36 -17.67 6.65
C PRO A 818 -20.87 -16.43 7.41
N ASN A 819 -20.28 -16.64 8.58
CA ASN A 819 -19.84 -15.60 9.51
C ASN A 819 -18.37 -15.18 9.25
N CYS A 820 -18.03 -13.89 9.36
CA CYS A 820 -16.69 -13.38 9.08
C CYS A 820 -15.79 -13.37 10.34
N GLY A 821 -14.67 -14.09 10.30
CA GLY A 821 -13.63 -14.03 11.33
C GLY A 821 -12.63 -12.88 11.11
N THR A 822 -12.20 -12.25 12.20
CA THR A 822 -11.25 -11.12 12.21
C THR A 822 -9.78 -11.58 12.05
N SER A 823 -9.04 -10.94 11.13
CA SER A 823 -7.60 -11.20 10.91
C SER A 823 -6.70 -10.16 11.59
N ARG A 824 -5.74 -10.62 12.42
CA ARG A 824 -4.60 -9.83 12.92
C ARG A 824 -3.40 -9.88 11.94
N PRO A 825 -2.43 -8.94 12.02
CA PRO A 825 -1.31 -8.88 11.09
C PRO A 825 -0.19 -9.89 11.43
N LEU A 826 0.57 -10.28 10.40
CA LEU A 826 1.77 -11.12 10.49
C LEU A 826 3.03 -10.24 10.42
N ASN A 827 4.03 -10.55 11.24
CA ASN A 827 5.33 -9.89 11.25
C ASN A 827 6.34 -10.73 10.42
N PRO A 828 7.33 -10.13 9.72
CA PRO A 828 8.19 -10.86 8.78
C PRO A 828 9.42 -11.47 9.47
N SER A 829 9.52 -12.80 9.44
CA SER A 829 10.78 -13.54 9.61
C SER A 829 10.63 -14.94 8.98
N ALA A 830 11.76 -15.55 8.59
CA ALA A 830 11.91 -16.84 7.91
C ALA A 830 11.53 -16.93 6.41
N MET A 831 12.55 -16.78 5.55
CA MET A 831 12.66 -17.47 4.26
C MET A 831 13.49 -18.75 4.44
N ALA A 832 13.09 -19.89 3.85
CA ALA A 832 13.98 -20.81 3.11
C ALA A 832 13.29 -22.13 2.61
N THR A 833 13.40 -22.38 1.30
CA THR A 833 13.51 -23.71 0.63
C THR A 833 12.38 -24.76 0.73
N LYS A 834 11.67 -25.00 -0.40
CA LYS A 834 11.94 -26.09 -1.37
C LYS A 834 10.92 -26.10 -2.54
N MET A 835 11.37 -26.37 -3.76
CA MET A 835 10.52 -26.49 -4.96
C MET A 835 10.19 -27.97 -5.30
N PRO A 836 8.99 -28.26 -5.84
CA PRO A 836 8.71 -29.50 -6.57
C PRO A 836 8.79 -29.31 -8.11
N PRO A 837 9.03 -30.38 -8.90
CA PRO A 837 9.37 -30.27 -10.33
C PRO A 837 8.17 -30.27 -11.30
N THR A 838 8.47 -29.92 -12.54
CA THR A 838 7.59 -29.78 -13.71
C THR A 838 6.94 -31.11 -14.17
N ILE A 839 5.64 -31.07 -14.48
CA ILE A 839 4.94 -32.14 -15.20
C ILE A 839 4.60 -31.70 -16.63
N LYS A 840 5.00 -32.52 -17.61
CA LYS A 840 4.69 -32.33 -19.04
C LYS A 840 3.23 -32.69 -19.33
N VAL A 841 2.50 -31.82 -20.04
CA VAL A 841 1.23 -32.20 -20.68
C VAL A 841 1.53 -32.74 -22.07
N MET A 842 1.17 -34.00 -22.31
CA MET A 842 1.21 -34.63 -23.63
C MET A 842 -0.19 -34.56 -24.25
N GLY A 843 -0.28 -34.15 -25.51
CA GLY A 843 -1.57 -33.93 -26.17
C GLY A 843 -2.29 -35.21 -26.60
N SER A 844 -3.58 -35.10 -26.90
CA SER A 844 -4.26 -36.04 -27.77
C SER A 844 -5.15 -35.33 -28.79
N THR A 845 -5.18 -35.88 -29.99
CA THR A 845 -5.94 -35.41 -31.15
C THR A 845 -7.26 -36.15 -31.25
N GLY A 846 -8.35 -35.44 -31.54
CA GLY A 846 -9.65 -36.03 -31.88
C GLY A 846 -10.37 -35.16 -32.91
N LYS A 847 -10.78 -35.74 -34.04
CA LYS A 847 -11.29 -35.00 -35.21
C LYS A 847 -12.41 -35.79 -35.90
N LEU A 848 -13.36 -35.08 -36.52
CA LEU A 848 -14.37 -35.57 -37.50
C LEU A 848 -15.55 -36.37 -36.86
N ASN A 849 -16.79 -36.37 -37.40
CA ASN A 849 -17.26 -35.86 -38.70
C ASN A 849 -18.80 -35.63 -38.82
N THR A 850 -19.24 -35.04 -39.95
CA THR A 850 -20.61 -35.05 -40.58
C THR A 850 -21.78 -34.36 -39.86
N SER A 851 -22.84 -33.82 -40.50
CA SER A 851 -23.16 -33.34 -41.88
C SER A 851 -24.59 -32.71 -41.84
N GLY A 852 -25.09 -31.81 -42.71
CA GLY A 852 -24.56 -31.09 -43.88
C GLY A 852 -25.70 -30.35 -44.63
N SER A 853 -25.40 -29.66 -45.76
CA SER A 853 -26.32 -29.28 -46.88
C SER A 853 -27.59 -28.41 -46.64
N LYS A 854 -28.11 -27.56 -47.54
CA LYS A 854 -27.81 -27.17 -48.95
C LYS A 854 -28.46 -25.80 -49.31
N SER A 855 -27.67 -24.91 -49.94
CA SER A 855 -27.94 -24.04 -51.12
C SER A 855 -29.34 -23.77 -51.71
N ALA A 856 -29.64 -22.50 -52.08
CA ALA A 856 -30.16 -22.01 -53.40
C ALA A 856 -30.54 -20.49 -53.38
N MET A 857 -30.95 -19.88 -54.51
CA MET A 857 -30.12 -19.04 -55.41
C MET A 857 -30.97 -18.11 -56.31
N GLY A 858 -30.50 -16.88 -56.63
CA GLY A 858 -31.01 -15.98 -57.70
C GLY A 858 -32.27 -15.13 -57.36
N SER A 859 -32.63 -14.07 -58.10
CA SER A 859 -31.94 -13.33 -59.19
C SER A 859 -32.52 -11.90 -59.38
N SER A 860 -31.93 -11.11 -60.27
CA SER A 860 -32.17 -9.68 -60.55
C SER A 860 -33.45 -9.33 -61.35
N ARG A 861 -33.96 -8.09 -61.20
CA ARG A 861 -33.99 -7.05 -62.28
C ARG A 861 -34.66 -5.71 -61.88
N SER A 862 -34.40 -4.69 -62.71
CA SER A 862 -34.86 -3.30 -62.62
C SER A 862 -35.94 -2.96 -63.65
N THR A 863 -36.75 -1.91 -63.39
CA THR A 863 -37.47 -1.07 -64.40
C THR A 863 -38.03 0.19 -63.72
N ALA A 864 -38.45 1.19 -64.50
CA ALA A 864 -38.69 2.57 -64.02
C ALA A 864 -39.99 3.24 -64.54
N ALA A 865 -40.36 4.33 -63.85
CA ALA A 865 -40.97 5.59 -64.36
C ALA A 865 -42.50 5.82 -64.38
N LEU A 866 -42.86 7.10 -64.10
CA LEU A 866 -44.11 7.86 -64.37
C LEU A 866 -45.40 7.55 -63.54
N SER A 867 -46.33 8.49 -63.23
CA SER A 867 -46.30 9.97 -63.04
C SER A 867 -47.65 10.52 -62.47
N LYS A 868 -47.64 11.78 -61.98
CA LYS A 868 -48.76 12.76 -61.73
C LYS A 868 -49.60 12.79 -60.41
N GLU A 869 -49.56 13.99 -59.79
CA GLU A 869 -50.65 14.85 -59.21
C GLU A 869 -51.65 14.32 -58.14
N SER A 870 -52.21 15.11 -57.22
CA SER A 870 -51.85 16.39 -56.56
C SER A 870 -52.90 16.72 -55.47
N SER A 871 -52.50 17.04 -54.22
CA SER A 871 -53.34 17.83 -53.29
C SER A 871 -52.51 18.38 -52.12
N THR A 872 -52.71 19.66 -51.77
CA THR A 872 -51.90 20.43 -50.83
C THR A 872 -52.40 20.37 -49.38
N MET A 873 -51.49 20.27 -48.40
CA MET A 873 -51.58 20.97 -47.11
C MET A 873 -50.20 21.19 -46.48
N THR A 874 -50.12 22.15 -45.55
CA THR A 874 -48.93 22.87 -45.10
C THR A 874 -47.99 22.09 -44.17
N LYS A 875 -46.68 22.38 -44.24
CA LYS A 875 -45.63 21.75 -43.42
C LYS A 875 -45.34 22.55 -42.14
N ILE A 876 -45.16 21.84 -41.03
CA ILE A 876 -44.50 22.31 -39.80
C ILE A 876 -43.06 21.77 -39.81
N PRO A 877 -42.03 22.54 -39.38
CA PRO A 877 -40.62 22.14 -39.54
C PRO A 877 -40.22 20.95 -38.67
N ILE A 878 -39.40 20.06 -39.25
CA ILE A 878 -38.78 18.94 -38.54
C ILE A 878 -37.45 19.41 -37.95
N ILE A 879 -37.36 19.46 -36.61
CA ILE A 879 -36.09 19.62 -35.90
C ILE A 879 -35.37 18.26 -35.96
N ARG A 880 -34.14 18.24 -36.51
CA ARG A 880 -33.26 17.07 -36.48
C ARG A 880 -32.38 17.13 -35.23
N PRO A 881 -32.26 16.05 -34.45
CA PRO A 881 -31.16 15.89 -33.51
C PRO A 881 -29.82 15.85 -34.27
N SER A 882 -28.79 16.51 -33.73
CA SER A 882 -27.44 16.49 -34.27
C SER A 882 -26.85 15.08 -34.20
N ALA A 883 -26.21 14.63 -35.27
CA ALA A 883 -25.48 13.36 -35.30
C ALA A 883 -24.09 13.51 -34.67
N PRO A 884 -23.54 12.48 -34.00
CA PRO A 884 -22.14 12.49 -33.55
C PRO A 884 -21.18 12.53 -34.75
N ALA A 885 -20.02 13.13 -34.55
CA ALA A 885 -19.03 13.36 -35.59
C ALA A 885 -18.54 12.05 -36.23
N LYS A 886 -18.45 12.02 -37.57
CA LYS A 886 -17.85 10.89 -38.28
C LYS A 886 -16.33 11.01 -38.27
N ARG A 887 -15.71 9.94 -37.80
CA ARG A 887 -14.31 9.53 -38.04
C ARG A 887 -13.90 9.80 -39.50
N GLU A 888 -12.87 10.61 -39.72
CA GLU A 888 -12.25 10.75 -41.04
C GLU A 888 -11.47 9.48 -41.39
N SER A 889 -11.61 9.03 -42.63
CA SER A 889 -10.87 7.90 -43.20
C SER A 889 -10.18 8.35 -44.49
N SER A 890 -8.94 7.90 -44.66
CA SER A 890 -7.97 8.32 -45.69
C SER A 890 -8.52 8.37 -47.12
N PRO A 891 -8.06 9.33 -47.96
CA PRO A 891 -8.39 9.34 -49.38
C PRO A 891 -7.68 8.18 -50.11
N SER A 892 -8.45 7.43 -50.89
CA SER A 892 -7.93 6.45 -51.86
C SER A 892 -8.42 6.85 -53.25
N THR A 893 -7.52 7.29 -54.13
CA THR A 893 -7.80 7.47 -55.55
C THR A 893 -6.94 6.52 -56.38
N ALA A 894 -7.60 5.74 -57.24
CA ALA A 894 -6.95 4.74 -58.06
C ALA A 894 -6.59 5.27 -59.45
N THR A 895 -5.43 4.88 -59.96
CA THR A 895 -5.11 4.90 -61.39
C THR A 895 -4.63 3.51 -61.83
N LYS A 896 -5.03 3.09 -63.02
CA LYS A 896 -4.82 1.73 -63.58
C LYS A 896 -3.50 1.62 -64.37
N PRO A 897 -3.03 0.38 -64.67
CA PRO A 897 -1.64 0.13 -65.04
C PRO A 897 -1.36 0.04 -66.54
N SER A 898 -0.09 0.21 -66.92
CA SER A 898 0.48 -0.27 -68.21
C SER A 898 2.01 -0.32 -68.18
N GLY A 899 2.63 -1.42 -68.64
CA GLY A 899 4.02 -1.42 -69.16
C GLY A 899 5.13 -2.09 -68.33
N SER A 900 5.34 -3.39 -68.55
CA SER A 900 6.68 -4.02 -68.61
C SER A 900 7.39 -3.64 -69.93
N PRO A 901 8.72 -3.81 -70.16
CA PRO A 901 9.70 -4.74 -69.54
C PRO A 901 10.99 -4.01 -69.01
N SER A 902 12.14 -4.59 -68.59
CA SER A 902 12.83 -5.86 -68.87
C SER A 902 13.82 -6.28 -67.75
N THR A 903 14.22 -7.57 -67.77
CA THR A 903 15.48 -8.23 -67.29
C THR A 903 16.75 -7.34 -67.14
N ALA A 904 17.77 -7.61 -66.30
CA ALA A 904 18.17 -8.72 -65.39
C ALA A 904 19.17 -8.13 -64.31
N LEU A 905 19.67 -8.78 -63.24
CA LEU A 905 20.44 -10.04 -63.10
C LEU A 905 20.51 -10.51 -61.61
N LEU A 906 20.49 -11.84 -61.42
CA LEU A 906 21.22 -12.70 -60.44
C LEU A 906 21.75 -12.05 -59.11
N SER A 907 21.35 -12.48 -57.89
CA SER A 907 21.65 -13.75 -57.18
C SER A 907 23.16 -14.05 -57.03
N SER A 908 23.76 -14.45 -55.88
CA SER A 908 23.24 -15.07 -54.63
C SER A 908 24.34 -15.19 -53.53
N SER A 909 23.93 -15.40 -52.25
CA SER A 909 24.57 -16.22 -51.18
C SER A 909 26.05 -16.01 -50.71
N GLY A 910 26.30 -16.22 -49.39
CA GLY A 910 27.65 -16.34 -48.77
C GLY A 910 28.34 -17.71 -49.00
N PRO A 911 29.24 -18.26 -48.13
CA PRO A 911 29.51 -17.92 -46.71
C PRO A 911 31.01 -18.07 -46.20
N SER A 912 31.21 -17.93 -44.87
CA SER A 912 32.18 -18.61 -43.95
C SER A 912 33.73 -18.75 -44.12
N THR A 913 34.42 -18.45 -42.99
CA THR A 913 35.58 -19.15 -42.31
C THR A 913 37.09 -18.97 -42.65
N MET A 914 37.83 -18.41 -41.65
CA MET A 914 39.02 -18.96 -40.91
C MET A 914 40.51 -18.77 -41.32
N MET A 915 41.36 -18.62 -40.26
CA MET A 915 42.86 -18.71 -40.16
C MET A 915 43.71 -17.56 -40.78
N SER A 916 44.88 -17.13 -40.28
CA SER A 916 45.70 -17.42 -39.06
C SER A 916 46.88 -16.41 -38.92
N GLY A 917 47.49 -16.21 -37.73
CA GLY A 917 48.91 -15.80 -37.60
C GLY A 917 49.29 -14.67 -36.61
N ASN A 918 50.12 -15.00 -35.61
CA ASN A 918 50.99 -14.10 -34.80
C ASN A 918 52.41 -14.05 -35.47
N PRO A 919 53.46 -13.26 -35.07
CA PRO A 919 53.73 -12.60 -33.77
C PRO A 919 54.29 -11.14 -33.82
N GLY A 920 54.61 -10.53 -32.66
CA GLY A 920 55.50 -9.35 -32.51
C GLY A 920 56.91 -9.76 -32.02
N PRO A 921 57.73 -8.90 -31.35
CA PRO A 921 57.78 -7.42 -31.20
C PRO A 921 59.10 -6.84 -31.83
N PRO A 922 59.59 -5.60 -31.54
CA PRO A 922 60.39 -5.31 -30.32
C PRO A 922 60.33 -3.84 -29.81
N ALA A 923 61.20 -3.48 -28.85
CA ALA A 923 61.34 -2.14 -28.24
C ALA A 923 62.79 -1.59 -28.30
N GLY A 924 63.00 -0.29 -28.05
CA GLY A 924 64.30 0.22 -27.55
C GLY A 924 64.75 1.65 -27.93
N SER A 925 65.03 2.48 -26.89
CA SER A 925 65.99 3.63 -26.85
C SER A 925 65.79 4.86 -27.79
N GLY A 926 66.19 6.10 -27.45
CA GLY A 926 66.73 6.67 -26.21
C GLY A 926 67.34 8.09 -26.39
N LEU A 927 67.36 8.89 -25.31
CA LEU A 927 68.24 10.05 -25.00
C LEU A 927 68.62 11.12 -26.07
N ALA A 928 68.30 12.39 -25.78
CA ALA A 928 69.24 13.53 -25.90
C ALA A 928 68.74 14.79 -25.14
N THR A 929 69.69 15.59 -24.62
CA THR A 929 69.47 16.77 -23.74
C THR A 929 69.93 18.10 -24.36
N ALA A 930 69.57 19.22 -23.71
CA ALA A 930 70.18 20.59 -23.72
C ALA A 930 69.38 21.70 -24.44
N ALA A 931 69.51 23.01 -24.12
CA ALA A 931 69.85 23.75 -22.88
C ALA A 931 69.71 25.28 -23.14
N MET A 932 69.79 26.13 -22.08
CA MET A 932 70.07 27.59 -22.12
C MET A 932 68.91 28.52 -22.60
N LYS A 933 68.73 29.79 -22.16
CA LYS A 933 69.44 30.66 -21.17
C LYS A 933 68.65 31.96 -20.82
N ASN A 934 69.05 32.64 -19.73
CA ASN A 934 68.93 34.10 -19.45
C ASN A 934 67.52 34.71 -19.19
N LYS A 935 67.32 35.82 -18.45
CA LYS A 935 68.13 36.57 -17.43
C LYS A 935 67.20 37.51 -16.61
N LEU A 936 67.31 37.47 -15.28
CA LEU A 936 67.57 38.57 -14.32
C LEU A 936 66.97 39.99 -14.49
N GLY A 937 66.32 40.49 -13.41
CA GLY A 937 65.94 41.89 -13.17
C GLY A 937 65.54 42.21 -11.70
N SER A 938 66.43 42.90 -10.99
CA SER A 938 66.40 43.45 -9.60
C SER A 938 65.38 44.62 -9.37
N ILE A 939 65.06 45.21 -8.19
CA ILE A 939 65.45 45.13 -6.75
C ILE A 939 64.42 45.90 -5.85
N GLU A 940 64.58 45.89 -4.49
CA GLU A 940 63.94 46.78 -3.45
C GLU A 940 62.43 46.58 -3.10
N SER A 941 61.92 46.77 -1.88
CA SER A 941 62.51 46.98 -0.52
C SER A 941 61.46 46.80 0.61
N SER A 942 61.92 46.58 1.87
CA SER A 942 61.24 46.82 3.17
C SER A 942 59.84 46.23 3.51
N GLY A 943 59.72 45.62 4.70
CA GLY A 943 58.43 45.41 5.42
C GLY A 943 57.99 46.66 6.22
N PRO A 944 56.99 46.60 7.16
CA PRO A 944 56.59 45.42 7.94
C PRO A 944 55.06 45.26 8.21
N SER A 945 54.73 44.35 9.15
CA SER A 945 53.56 44.33 10.07
C SER A 945 52.25 43.56 9.74
N SER A 946 52.10 42.42 10.44
CA SER A 946 50.92 41.92 11.18
C SER A 946 49.48 42.21 10.73
N SER A 947 48.70 41.14 10.52
CA SER A 947 47.58 40.75 11.41
C SER A 947 46.96 39.40 11.00
N ALA A 948 46.36 38.70 11.96
CA ALA A 948 45.73 37.38 11.77
C ALA A 948 44.20 37.48 11.70
N PRO A 949 43.51 36.40 11.30
CA PRO A 949 42.18 36.11 11.83
C PRO A 949 42.17 34.80 12.63
N THR A 950 41.47 34.77 13.76
CA THR A 950 41.24 33.56 14.57
C THR A 950 39.79 33.47 15.02
N ALA A 951 39.28 32.23 15.01
CA ALA A 951 37.94 31.74 15.30
C ALA A 951 37.06 32.46 16.35
N MET A 952 35.73 32.29 16.18
CA MET A 952 34.80 32.12 17.31
C MET A 952 33.86 30.93 17.12
N ARG A 953 33.45 30.35 18.25
CA ARG A 953 32.73 29.07 18.41
C ARG A 953 31.20 29.20 18.22
N PRO A 954 30.48 28.09 17.93
CA PRO A 954 29.07 27.96 18.28
C PRO A 954 28.91 27.61 19.78
N ARG A 955 27.75 27.92 20.37
CA ARG A 955 27.39 27.55 21.75
C ARG A 955 25.96 27.02 21.82
N THR A 956 25.77 26.03 22.69
CA THR A 956 24.56 25.25 22.97
C THR A 956 23.46 26.05 23.70
N MET A 957 22.20 25.62 23.57
CA MET A 957 21.16 25.79 24.61
C MET A 957 20.36 24.50 24.80
N ALA A 958 19.93 24.28 26.05
CA ALA A 958 19.25 23.08 26.55
C ALA A 958 17.75 23.38 26.86
N PRO A 959 16.89 22.37 27.08
CA PRO A 959 15.48 22.60 27.39
C PRO A 959 15.24 23.07 28.83
N SER A 960 14.07 23.66 29.08
CA SER A 960 13.68 24.25 30.38
C SER A 960 12.46 23.56 31.00
N SER A 961 12.36 23.59 32.34
CA SER A 961 11.21 23.05 33.07
C SER A 961 10.90 23.81 34.37
N ALA A 962 9.61 24.00 34.63
CA ALA A 962 8.93 24.15 35.93
C ALA A 962 8.95 25.49 36.72
N SER A 963 7.77 26.14 36.71
CA SER A 963 6.91 26.48 37.87
C SER A 963 7.37 27.44 39.00
N LYS A 964 6.67 28.59 39.12
CA LYS A 964 5.83 28.98 40.29
C LYS A 964 5.39 30.46 40.27
N ARG A 965 4.09 30.71 40.06
CA ARG A 965 3.23 31.54 40.93
C ARG A 965 1.76 31.35 40.56
#